data_AF-A0AAV9DX23-F1
#
_entry.id   AF-A0AAV9DX23-F1
#
_cell.length_a   1.000
_cell.length_b   1.000
_cell.length_c   1.000
_cell.angle_alpha   90.00
_cell.angle_beta   90.00
_cell.angle_gamma   90.00
#
_symmetry.space_group_name_H-M   'P 1'
#
loop_
_entity.id
_entity.type
_entity.pdbx_description
1 polymer ?
#
loop_
_entity_poly.entity_id
_entity_poly.type
_entity_poly.pdbx_seq_one_letter_code
_entity_poly.pdbx_strand_id
1 'polypeptide(L)'
;MEPSDDHGRPRVGILYDERMCGHSTPSGEDHPENPNRIRAAWKKLESKGITKRCVVLRGREADDRLVEGVHTKKHVKLIKEVSSRKFDSRRRRIASGFNSIYLNHGSSESAFLAAGSVLEVSEKVATGELNSAIALVRPPGHHAESDKAMGFCLFNNIAIAASYLLNEKPELGVKRILIVDWDVHHGNGTQKMFWNDPRVLYFSVHRFDSGTFYPSGIDGSHIMIGEGPGAGYNINVPWEHGRCGDADYLAVWDHILIPVAKVYNPDIILISGGFDAAIRDPLGGCCITPYGYSIMMKKLMSFARGKIVMALEGGYNLNSLANSILACAITLLGGKVHGSLEIYPFESTWRVIQAPDWGSSSDSDAEKDDGSDALIDSSGITFDINVVDVNEDIIRPFAMLKVDEENHVKEIASNHSPACGSSNESTEGGHDEPAALSVHVPDNCSPWRSTFSKIDVWYASYGSNMWQKRFLCYIEGGQVEGMHIPCTGSLDKSLPKETKWKIVPHRLFFARSYSDTWGAGGVAFLHPESNVNEKTHVCMHKITLEQFNDVLLQENGSSQHSTMPLFDLSSLDSVAESKSMFMKALEGRWYSNVIYLGKDEGIPILTMTCPLESIEGFRSGELPVCAPSKKYADSLVRGLVKTGNNFLKLKPWNTSTARLQRQYKDIKSSFVLILHGLSRLDSSYQTDEQSLKEAFAQHGEVLEVRVIVDRETGRSRGFGFVTFGSAEEAQTAMSSQDGKFTSMDSLVQNLGYANVLSFSVHISDSTGYSGGASAGYEQNDQFNGSDNDKDNEPDDYANKRG
;
A
#
# COMPACT_ATOMS: atom_id res chain seq x y z
N MET A 1 49.94 14.44 -26.02
CA MET A 1 48.99 13.63 -25.23
C MET A 1 48.31 14.59 -24.28
N GLU A 2 47.07 14.95 -24.56
CA GLU A 2 46.24 15.69 -23.61
C GLU A 2 45.75 14.75 -22.49
N PRO A 3 45.42 15.27 -21.30
CA PRO A 3 44.84 14.45 -20.24
C PRO A 3 43.48 13.93 -20.70
N SER A 4 43.23 12.62 -20.56
CA SER A 4 41.93 12.04 -20.86
C SER A 4 40.88 12.51 -19.85
N ASP A 5 39.81 13.10 -20.36
CA ASP A 5 38.67 13.61 -19.61
C ASP A 5 37.94 12.50 -18.82
N ASP A 6 38.02 12.56 -17.48
CA ASP A 6 37.30 11.69 -16.54
C ASP A 6 36.33 12.49 -15.63
N HIS A 7 36.12 13.78 -15.92
CA HIS A 7 35.43 14.73 -15.03
C HIS A 7 33.89 14.65 -15.04
N GLY A 8 33.33 13.45 -15.28
CA GLY A 8 31.87 13.27 -15.40
C GLY A 8 31.30 11.91 -14.93
N ARG A 9 32.11 10.99 -14.39
CA ARG A 9 31.62 9.68 -13.93
C ARG A 9 31.48 9.63 -12.40
N PRO A 10 30.36 9.11 -11.86
CA PRO A 10 30.18 9.01 -10.42
C PRO A 10 31.19 8.03 -9.82
N ARG A 11 31.96 8.49 -8.83
CA ARG A 11 32.97 7.71 -8.10
C ARG A 11 32.29 6.93 -6.98
N VAL A 12 31.83 5.72 -7.31
CA VAL A 12 31.10 4.83 -6.40
C VAL A 12 32.09 3.93 -5.64
N GLY A 13 31.97 3.85 -4.31
CA GLY A 13 32.69 2.89 -3.48
C GLY A 13 31.96 1.56 -3.35
N ILE A 14 32.70 0.44 -3.30
CA ILE A 14 32.17 -0.86 -2.86
C ILE A 14 33.13 -1.44 -1.84
N LEU A 15 32.63 -1.68 -0.62
CA LEU A 15 33.39 -2.31 0.44
C LEU A 15 32.99 -3.78 0.59
N TYR A 16 34.00 -4.65 0.64
CA TYR A 16 33.87 -6.07 0.98
C TYR A 16 35.08 -6.55 1.79
N ASP A 17 34.86 -7.38 2.80
CA ASP A 17 35.94 -8.12 3.47
C ASP A 17 35.50 -9.54 3.83
N GLU A 18 36.23 -10.53 3.32
CA GLU A 18 35.97 -11.96 3.55
C GLU A 18 36.07 -12.33 5.05
N ARG A 19 36.75 -11.54 5.89
CA ARG A 19 36.83 -11.80 7.33
C ARG A 19 35.47 -11.74 8.02
N MET A 20 34.53 -10.94 7.51
CA MET A 20 33.13 -10.93 7.98
C MET A 20 32.40 -12.26 7.74
N CYS A 21 32.93 -13.17 6.91
CA CYS A 21 32.44 -14.54 6.79
C CYS A 21 32.80 -15.43 7.99
N GLY A 22 33.69 -14.98 8.88
CA GLY A 22 34.08 -15.71 10.10
C GLY A 22 32.92 -15.91 11.07
N HIS A 23 31.93 -15.01 11.07
CA HIS A 23 30.67 -15.18 11.79
C HIS A 23 29.73 -16.17 11.06
N SER A 24 29.96 -17.47 11.19
CA SER A 24 29.14 -18.54 10.60
C SER A 24 28.24 -19.19 11.65
N THR A 25 27.21 -19.91 11.19
CA THR A 25 26.35 -20.73 12.06
C THR A 25 27.18 -21.72 12.87
N PRO A 26 26.91 -21.89 14.18
CA PRO A 26 27.45 -23.00 14.95
C PRO A 26 27.00 -24.33 14.33
N SER A 27 27.87 -25.34 14.34
CA SER A 27 27.57 -26.70 13.89
C SER A 27 27.21 -26.90 12.41
N GLY A 28 27.14 -25.84 11.59
CA GLY A 28 26.74 -25.93 10.18
C GLY A 28 25.23 -26.09 9.97
N GLU A 29 24.42 -25.66 10.95
CA GLU A 29 22.97 -25.57 10.83
C GLU A 29 22.57 -24.65 9.67
N ASP A 30 21.48 -25.00 8.97
CA ASP A 30 20.92 -24.18 7.88
C ASP A 30 20.17 -22.99 8.47
N HIS A 31 20.69 -21.80 8.23
CA HIS A 31 20.20 -20.55 8.80
C HIS A 31 20.15 -19.48 7.71
N PRO A 32 19.08 -18.66 7.63
CA PRO A 32 18.91 -17.66 6.58
C PRO A 32 20.04 -16.64 6.57
N GLU A 33 20.42 -16.10 7.74
CA GLU A 33 21.61 -15.25 7.86
C GLU A 33 22.87 -16.13 7.91
N ASN A 34 23.66 -16.14 6.85
CA ASN A 34 24.90 -16.92 6.73
C ASN A 34 25.94 -16.24 5.82
N PRO A 35 27.23 -16.65 5.87
CA PRO A 35 28.31 -16.03 5.09
C PRO A 35 28.14 -16.02 3.57
N ASN A 36 27.31 -16.91 2.99
CA ASN A 36 27.15 -16.96 1.54
C ASN A 36 26.38 -15.76 0.98
N ARG A 37 25.67 -14.99 1.83
CA ARG A 37 24.99 -13.74 1.47
C ARG A 37 25.95 -12.73 0.83
N ILE A 38 26.98 -12.30 1.56
CA ILE A 38 27.97 -11.32 1.05
C ILE A 38 28.83 -11.92 -0.07
N ARG A 39 29.15 -13.22 -0.02
CA ARG A 39 29.90 -13.91 -1.09
C ARG A 39 29.12 -13.96 -2.42
N ALA A 40 27.81 -14.23 -2.38
CA ALA A 40 26.96 -14.26 -3.56
C ALA A 40 26.84 -12.87 -4.19
N ALA A 41 26.62 -11.84 -3.36
CA ALA A 41 26.65 -10.44 -3.79
C ALA A 41 27.98 -10.05 -4.44
N TRP A 42 29.11 -10.32 -3.76
CA TRP A 42 30.45 -10.00 -4.26
C TRP A 42 30.75 -10.69 -5.60
N LYS A 43 30.58 -12.02 -5.68
CA LYS A 43 30.78 -12.79 -6.92
C LYS A 43 29.91 -12.28 -8.07
N LYS A 44 28.67 -11.84 -7.79
CA LYS A 44 27.77 -11.27 -8.80
C LYS A 44 28.32 -9.96 -9.34
N LEU A 45 28.76 -9.05 -8.47
CA LEU A 45 29.35 -7.77 -8.84
C LEU A 45 30.64 -7.94 -9.64
N GLU A 46 31.52 -8.87 -9.24
CA GLU A 46 32.72 -9.25 -10.00
C GLU A 46 32.37 -9.80 -11.39
N SER A 47 31.43 -10.75 -11.47
CA SER A 47 31.00 -11.39 -12.74
C SER A 47 30.39 -10.41 -13.74
N LYS A 48 29.89 -9.26 -13.26
CA LYS A 48 29.33 -8.17 -14.07
C LYS A 48 30.29 -6.99 -14.24
N GLY A 49 31.53 -7.12 -13.79
CA GLY A 49 32.58 -6.10 -13.93
C GLY A 49 32.33 -4.83 -13.11
N ILE A 50 31.42 -4.84 -12.14
CA ILE A 50 31.10 -3.68 -11.32
C ILE A 50 32.28 -3.31 -10.43
N THR A 51 32.99 -4.30 -9.87
CA THR A 51 34.19 -4.08 -9.05
C THR A 51 35.34 -3.41 -9.83
N LYS A 52 35.33 -3.47 -11.17
CA LYS A 52 36.29 -2.76 -12.04
C LYS A 52 35.89 -1.31 -12.35
N ARG A 53 34.66 -0.92 -11.99
CA ARG A 53 34.07 0.41 -12.21
C ARG A 53 33.90 1.22 -10.92
N CYS A 54 34.18 0.61 -9.77
CA CYS A 54 34.04 1.20 -8.45
C CYS A 54 35.39 1.27 -7.72
N VAL A 55 35.48 2.13 -6.72
CA VAL A 55 36.59 2.12 -5.75
C VAL A 55 36.35 0.97 -4.77
N VAL A 56 37.13 -0.11 -4.91
CA VAL A 56 37.04 -1.27 -4.02
C VAL A 56 37.77 -0.97 -2.70
N LEU A 57 37.07 -1.16 -1.58
CA LEU A 57 37.54 -0.91 -0.22
C LEU A 57 37.53 -2.21 0.58
N ARG A 58 38.43 -2.32 1.57
CA ARG A 58 38.47 -3.42 2.55
C ARG A 58 37.93 -2.94 3.88
N GLY A 59 37.49 -3.87 4.72
CA GLY A 59 36.92 -3.55 6.03
C GLY A 59 37.97 -3.16 7.05
N ARG A 60 37.69 -2.12 7.82
CA ARG A 60 38.42 -1.72 9.02
C ARG A 60 37.55 -2.01 10.25
N GLU A 61 38.15 -2.41 11.37
CA GLU A 61 37.45 -2.54 12.64
C GLU A 61 37.14 -1.15 13.22
N ALA A 62 35.92 -0.95 13.74
CA ALA A 62 35.56 0.25 14.48
C ALA A 62 36.34 0.33 15.80
N ASP A 63 36.80 1.52 16.17
CA ASP A 63 37.31 1.77 17.52
C ASP A 63 36.16 1.66 18.53
N ASP A 64 36.36 0.96 19.65
CA ASP A 64 35.33 0.74 20.70
C ASP A 64 34.55 2.02 21.05
N ARG A 65 35.28 3.15 21.17
CA ARG A 65 34.74 4.48 21.50
C ARG A 65 33.67 4.97 20.53
N LEU A 66 33.78 4.63 19.23
CA LEU A 66 32.81 5.02 18.21
C LEU A 66 31.56 4.14 18.28
N VAL A 67 31.72 2.85 18.59
CA VAL A 67 30.61 1.93 18.86
C VAL A 67 29.86 2.33 20.14
N GLU A 68 30.60 2.77 21.17
CA GLU A 68 30.05 3.35 22.40
C GLU A 68 29.28 4.67 22.19
N GLY A 69 29.31 5.26 20.99
CA GLY A 69 28.54 6.44 20.62
C GLY A 69 27.04 6.19 20.40
N VAL A 70 26.60 4.93 20.33
CA VAL A 70 25.18 4.51 20.34
C VAL A 70 24.91 3.27 21.19
N HIS A 71 25.93 2.45 21.48
CA HIS A 71 25.81 1.28 22.36
C HIS A 71 26.38 1.52 23.76
N THR A 72 25.83 0.83 24.76
CA THR A 72 26.39 0.85 26.11
C THR A 72 27.74 0.14 26.16
N LYS A 73 28.67 0.64 26.99
CA LYS A 73 29.99 0.02 27.22
C LYS A 73 29.89 -1.46 27.62
N LYS A 74 28.81 -1.82 28.33
CA LYS A 74 28.50 -3.21 28.74
C LYS A 74 28.23 -4.10 27.52
N HIS A 75 27.46 -3.63 26.55
CA HIS A 75 27.17 -4.35 25.31
C HIS A 75 28.41 -4.45 24.40
N VAL A 76 29.13 -3.34 24.21
CA VAL A 76 30.40 -3.34 23.43
C VAL A 76 31.39 -4.33 24.03
N LYS A 77 31.59 -4.32 25.36
CA LYS A 77 32.44 -5.29 26.05
C LYS A 77 31.95 -6.73 25.89
N LEU A 78 30.64 -6.98 25.97
CA LEU A 78 30.07 -8.31 25.76
C LEU A 78 30.41 -8.84 24.36
N ILE A 79 30.11 -8.08 23.31
CA ILE A 79 30.40 -8.46 21.92
C ILE A 79 31.92 -8.55 21.64
N LYS A 80 32.76 -7.81 22.38
CA LYS A 80 34.21 -7.98 22.35
C LYS A 80 34.68 -9.31 22.98
N GLU A 81 33.99 -9.78 24.01
CA GLU A 81 34.36 -11.00 24.75
C GLU A 81 33.79 -12.32 24.18
N VAL A 82 32.72 -12.32 23.37
CA VAL A 82 32.10 -13.55 22.85
C VAL A 82 33.05 -14.43 22.02
N SER A 83 34.04 -13.81 21.36
CA SER A 83 35.06 -14.51 20.55
C SER A 83 36.22 -15.09 21.37
N SER A 84 36.26 -14.86 22.69
CA SER A 84 37.33 -15.40 23.54
C SER A 84 37.41 -16.93 23.48
N ARG A 85 38.64 -17.49 23.56
CA ARG A 85 38.95 -18.91 23.29
C ARG A 85 38.44 -19.90 24.35
N LYS A 86 37.56 -19.48 25.26
CA LYS A 86 37.05 -20.28 26.39
C LYS A 86 35.53 -20.47 26.31
N PHE A 87 35.13 -21.69 25.93
CA PHE A 87 33.80 -22.31 26.05
C PHE A 87 32.69 -21.94 25.03
N ASP A 88 32.41 -22.85 24.10
CA ASP A 88 31.22 -22.81 23.22
C ASP A 88 29.88 -22.93 23.98
N SER A 89 29.89 -23.56 25.17
CA SER A 89 28.73 -23.59 26.06
C SER A 89 28.36 -22.19 26.58
N ARG A 90 29.34 -21.32 26.83
CA ARG A 90 29.10 -19.92 27.24
C ARG A 90 28.52 -19.12 26.08
N ARG A 91 29.05 -19.26 24.86
CA ARG A 91 28.50 -18.61 23.65
C ARG A 91 27.03 -18.99 23.41
N ARG A 92 26.70 -20.29 23.45
CA ARG A 92 25.31 -20.76 23.30
C ARG A 92 24.39 -20.22 24.38
N ARG A 93 24.82 -20.21 25.66
CA ARG A 93 24.05 -19.63 26.78
C ARG A 93 23.81 -18.12 26.65
N ILE A 94 24.79 -17.37 26.13
CA ILE A 94 24.64 -15.94 25.84
C ILE A 94 23.64 -15.75 24.68
N ALA A 95 23.81 -16.49 23.58
CA ALA A 95 22.93 -16.41 22.41
C ALA A 95 21.47 -16.75 22.75
N SER A 96 21.22 -17.77 23.58
CA SER A 96 19.87 -18.13 24.05
C SER A 96 19.22 -17.09 24.97
N GLY A 97 19.98 -16.12 25.49
CA GLY A 97 19.44 -14.96 26.22
C GLY A 97 18.99 -13.81 25.31
N PHE A 98 19.21 -13.92 23.99
CA PHE A 98 18.85 -12.92 23.00
C PHE A 98 17.79 -13.45 22.02
N ASN A 99 17.02 -12.54 21.42
CA ASN A 99 16.00 -12.90 20.44
C ASN A 99 16.64 -13.05 19.05
N SER A 100 16.63 -14.26 18.50
CA SER A 100 17.09 -14.57 17.15
C SER A 100 18.55 -14.16 16.89
N ILE A 101 19.46 -14.67 17.73
CA ILE A 101 20.91 -14.45 17.64
C ILE A 101 21.66 -15.78 17.72
N TYR A 102 22.70 -15.93 16.90
CA TYR A 102 23.72 -16.97 17.07
C TYR A 102 25.10 -16.33 17.27
N LEU A 103 26.02 -17.03 17.93
CA LEU A 103 27.36 -16.52 18.24
C LEU A 103 28.43 -17.60 18.02
N ASN A 104 29.55 -17.23 17.41
CA ASN A 104 30.70 -18.10 17.20
C ASN A 104 32.03 -17.36 17.50
N HIS A 105 33.18 -17.95 17.16
CA HIS A 105 34.48 -17.34 17.40
C HIS A 105 34.80 -16.15 16.47
N GLY A 106 34.16 -16.02 15.31
CA GLY A 106 34.32 -14.89 14.38
C GLY A 106 33.30 -13.75 14.57
N SER A 107 32.30 -13.93 15.45
CA SER A 107 31.25 -12.93 15.71
C SER A 107 31.80 -11.55 16.10
N SER A 108 32.82 -11.48 16.96
CA SER A 108 33.38 -10.21 17.43
C SER A 108 34.07 -9.45 16.30
N GLU A 109 35.07 -10.07 15.64
CA GLU A 109 35.79 -9.46 14.51
C GLU A 109 34.80 -9.03 13.40
N SER A 110 33.81 -9.87 13.07
CA SER A 110 32.83 -9.55 12.03
C SER A 110 31.97 -8.34 12.41
N ALA A 111 31.54 -8.21 13.67
CA ALA A 111 30.73 -7.08 14.13
C ALA A 111 31.53 -5.75 14.13
N PHE A 112 32.78 -5.78 14.61
CA PHE A 112 33.65 -4.59 14.57
C PHE A 112 34.03 -4.22 13.14
N LEU A 113 34.26 -5.19 12.25
CA LEU A 113 34.47 -4.96 10.82
C LEU A 113 33.23 -4.38 10.15
N ALA A 114 32.02 -4.89 10.42
CA ALA A 114 30.79 -4.38 9.84
C ALA A 114 30.58 -2.90 10.19
N ALA A 115 30.68 -2.55 11.48
CA ALA A 115 30.52 -1.17 11.94
C ALA A 115 31.61 -0.24 11.37
N GLY A 116 32.89 -0.63 11.43
CA GLY A 116 34.02 0.17 10.96
C GLY A 116 34.03 0.36 9.44
N SER A 117 33.49 -0.63 8.71
CA SER A 117 33.28 -0.54 7.26
C SER A 117 32.23 0.50 6.87
N VAL A 118 31.08 0.53 7.55
CA VAL A 118 30.02 1.52 7.28
C VAL A 118 30.50 2.93 7.69
N LEU A 119 31.24 3.05 8.80
CA LEU A 119 31.93 4.28 9.20
C LEU A 119 32.86 4.81 8.10
N GLU A 120 33.78 3.98 7.58
CA GLU A 120 34.77 4.39 6.58
C GLU A 120 34.11 4.90 5.29
N VAL A 121 33.14 4.16 4.73
CA VAL A 121 32.47 4.61 3.50
C VAL A 121 31.63 5.87 3.74
N SER A 122 31.07 6.05 4.94
CA SER A 122 30.29 7.23 5.30
C SER A 122 31.15 8.49 5.41
N GLU A 123 32.35 8.40 5.99
CA GLU A 123 33.31 9.51 5.98
C GLU A 123 33.75 9.87 4.57
N LYS A 124 34.03 8.86 3.72
CA LYS A 124 34.43 9.07 2.32
C LYS A 124 33.33 9.70 1.45
N VAL A 125 32.05 9.39 1.72
CA VAL A 125 30.91 10.04 1.04
C VAL A 125 30.64 11.44 1.62
N ALA A 126 30.75 11.62 2.95
CA ALA A 126 30.57 12.92 3.60
C ALA A 126 31.62 13.95 3.14
N THR A 127 32.90 13.55 3.09
CA THR A 127 34.02 14.37 2.57
C THR A 127 33.94 14.64 1.06
N GLY A 128 33.17 13.85 0.31
CA GLY A 128 33.12 13.92 -1.16
C GLY A 128 34.28 13.22 -1.87
N GLU A 129 35.08 12.41 -1.16
CA GLU A 129 36.02 11.48 -1.81
C GLU A 129 35.27 10.49 -2.72
N LEU A 130 34.09 10.05 -2.30
CA LEU A 130 33.16 9.23 -3.06
C LEU A 130 31.84 10.00 -3.27
N ASN A 131 31.16 9.76 -4.38
CA ASN A 131 29.79 10.24 -4.57
C ASN A 131 28.81 9.42 -3.74
N SER A 132 28.98 8.09 -3.74
CA SER A 132 28.13 7.15 -3.04
C SER A 132 28.88 5.85 -2.75
N ALA A 133 28.37 5.00 -1.86
CA ALA A 133 29.00 3.72 -1.53
C ALA A 133 28.01 2.59 -1.20
N ILE A 134 28.45 1.35 -1.43
CA ILE A 134 27.79 0.13 -0.97
C ILE A 134 28.74 -0.64 -0.05
N ALA A 135 28.32 -0.93 1.17
CA ALA A 135 29.06 -1.74 2.13
C ALA A 135 28.41 -3.13 2.27
N LEU A 136 29.06 -4.16 1.73
CA LEU A 136 28.63 -5.56 1.81
C LEU A 136 29.05 -6.17 3.15
N VAL A 137 28.42 -5.69 4.21
CA VAL A 137 28.75 -6.04 5.59
C VAL A 137 27.91 -7.20 6.12
N ARG A 138 28.43 -7.86 7.17
CA ARG A 138 27.66 -8.71 8.07
C ARG A 138 28.41 -8.91 9.40
N PRO A 139 27.74 -9.09 10.56
CA PRO A 139 26.29 -9.16 10.75
C PRO A 139 25.55 -7.87 10.38
N PRO A 140 24.23 -7.94 10.13
CA PRO A 140 23.37 -6.75 10.00
C PRO A 140 23.37 -5.94 11.32
N GLY A 141 22.71 -4.78 11.31
CA GLY A 141 22.71 -3.85 12.43
C GLY A 141 21.36 -3.24 12.84
N HIS A 142 20.39 -3.06 11.95
CA HIS A 142 19.23 -2.17 12.22
C HIS A 142 18.32 -2.58 13.41
N HIS A 143 18.32 -3.86 13.81
CA HIS A 143 17.61 -4.35 14.99
C HIS A 143 18.38 -4.20 16.32
N ALA A 144 19.69 -3.98 16.30
CA ALA A 144 20.49 -3.91 17.51
C ALA A 144 20.16 -2.65 18.33
N GLU A 145 19.72 -2.85 19.57
CA GLU A 145 19.41 -1.76 20.50
C GLU A 145 20.67 -1.34 21.28
N SER A 146 20.58 -0.27 22.08
CA SER A 146 21.76 0.31 22.74
C SER A 146 22.48 -0.68 23.68
N ASP A 147 21.77 -1.59 24.35
CA ASP A 147 22.36 -2.56 25.28
C ASP A 147 22.17 -4.04 24.88
N LYS A 148 21.63 -4.32 23.69
CA LYS A 148 21.12 -5.65 23.32
C LYS A 148 21.28 -5.99 21.84
N ALA A 149 21.75 -7.21 21.57
CA ALA A 149 21.68 -7.84 20.26
C ALA A 149 20.32 -8.54 20.04
N MET A 150 19.76 -8.41 18.84
CA MET A 150 18.55 -9.12 18.41
C MET A 150 18.42 -9.11 16.88
N GLY A 151 17.63 -10.03 16.30
CA GLY A 151 17.31 -10.03 14.86
C GLY A 151 18.56 -10.15 13.99
N PHE A 152 19.44 -11.11 14.31
CA PHE A 152 20.77 -11.30 13.72
C PHE A 152 21.76 -10.13 13.90
N CYS A 153 21.34 -9.00 14.47
CA CYS A 153 22.14 -7.79 14.59
C CYS A 153 22.94 -7.76 15.91
N LEU A 154 24.25 -7.50 15.81
CA LEU A 154 25.14 -7.38 16.98
C LEU A 154 25.45 -5.93 17.35
N PHE A 155 25.68 -5.07 16.36
CA PHE A 155 25.87 -3.62 16.49
C PHE A 155 25.10 -2.89 15.37
N ASN A 156 24.56 -1.72 15.66
CA ASN A 156 23.80 -0.95 14.68
C ASN A 156 24.73 -0.14 13.76
N ASN A 157 25.14 -0.77 12.67
CA ASN A 157 26.14 -0.23 11.73
C ASN A 157 25.78 1.17 11.20
N ILE A 158 24.52 1.38 10.82
CA ILE A 158 24.01 2.66 10.30
C ILE A 158 23.96 3.73 11.40
N ALA A 159 23.46 3.39 12.60
CA ALA A 159 23.39 4.35 13.69
C ALA A 159 24.77 4.78 14.22
N ILE A 160 25.74 3.86 14.27
CA ILE A 160 27.14 4.17 14.59
C ILE A 160 27.70 5.19 13.58
N ALA A 161 27.45 4.99 12.27
CA ALA A 161 27.90 5.91 11.23
C ALA A 161 27.20 7.28 11.30
N ALA A 162 25.89 7.32 11.56
CA ALA A 162 25.15 8.56 11.75
C ALA A 162 25.64 9.36 12.97
N SER A 163 25.80 8.70 14.12
CA SER A 163 26.32 9.33 15.35
C SER A 163 27.75 9.84 15.16
N TYR A 164 28.61 9.10 14.46
CA TYR A 164 29.95 9.53 14.10
C TYR A 164 29.94 10.81 13.24
N LEU A 165 29.17 10.83 12.15
CA LEU A 165 29.12 12.00 11.27
C LEU A 165 28.59 13.26 11.99
N LEU A 166 27.61 13.11 12.88
CA LEU A 166 26.99 14.24 13.60
C LEU A 166 27.81 14.73 14.80
N ASN A 167 28.43 13.83 15.56
CA ASN A 167 28.98 14.12 16.88
C ASN A 167 30.52 14.09 16.92
N GLU A 168 31.16 13.26 16.08
CA GLU A 168 32.62 13.07 16.04
C GLU A 168 33.28 13.76 14.84
N LYS A 169 32.49 14.05 13.80
CA LYS A 169 32.93 14.70 12.55
C LYS A 169 32.12 15.96 12.15
N PRO A 170 31.77 16.86 13.09
CA PRO A 170 30.98 18.05 12.78
C PRO A 170 31.66 18.99 11.76
N GLU A 171 32.98 18.92 11.61
CA GLU A 171 33.74 19.69 10.60
C GLU A 171 33.42 19.28 9.15
N LEU A 172 32.83 18.10 8.93
CA LEU A 172 32.37 17.66 7.60
C LEU A 172 31.04 18.32 7.18
N GLY A 173 30.42 19.10 8.06
CA GLY A 173 29.24 19.92 7.75
C GLY A 173 27.93 19.14 7.60
N VAL A 174 27.91 17.84 7.93
CA VAL A 174 26.70 17.02 7.98
C VAL A 174 25.87 17.42 9.20
N LYS A 175 24.63 17.87 9.00
CA LYS A 175 23.72 18.33 10.07
C LYS A 175 22.34 17.65 10.04
N ARG A 176 21.93 17.14 8.87
CA ARG A 176 20.67 16.42 8.64
C ARG A 176 20.97 15.12 7.91
N ILE A 177 20.69 14.00 8.55
CA ILE A 177 20.86 12.66 7.99
C ILE A 177 19.49 12.06 7.75
N LEU A 178 19.20 11.63 6.52
CA LEU A 178 18.03 10.80 6.25
C LEU A 178 18.48 9.34 6.28
N ILE A 179 17.91 8.55 7.20
CA ILE A 179 18.03 7.09 7.19
C ILE A 179 16.81 6.53 6.46
N VAL A 180 17.04 5.76 5.40
CA VAL A 180 15.99 5.01 4.69
C VAL A 180 16.18 3.53 4.97
N ASP A 181 15.24 2.94 5.71
CA ASP A 181 15.16 1.51 5.94
C ASP A 181 14.10 0.89 5.02
N TRP A 182 14.59 0.03 4.13
CA TRP A 182 13.77 -0.71 3.16
C TRP A 182 13.85 -2.24 3.36
N ASP A 183 14.48 -2.67 4.47
CA ASP A 183 14.41 -4.06 4.93
C ASP A 183 12.95 -4.42 5.22
N VAL A 184 12.58 -5.70 5.04
CA VAL A 184 11.18 -6.09 5.28
C VAL A 184 10.81 -6.04 6.77
N HIS A 185 11.79 -5.99 7.67
CA HIS A 185 11.60 -5.89 9.10
C HIS A 185 11.78 -4.44 9.59
N HIS A 186 11.04 -4.08 10.65
CA HIS A 186 11.21 -2.78 11.30
C HIS A 186 12.56 -2.70 12.03
N GLY A 187 13.43 -1.76 11.63
CA GLY A 187 14.68 -1.42 12.32
C GLY A 187 14.46 -0.74 13.69
N ASN A 188 13.86 -1.45 14.64
CA ASN A 188 13.53 -0.97 15.99
C ASN A 188 14.72 -0.37 16.74
N GLY A 189 15.93 -0.91 16.54
CA GLY A 189 17.16 -0.40 17.14
C GLY A 189 17.50 0.99 16.62
N THR A 190 17.44 1.18 15.30
CA THR A 190 17.71 2.48 14.64
C THR A 190 16.68 3.53 15.06
N GLN A 191 15.39 3.19 15.07
CA GLN A 191 14.32 4.06 15.56
C GLN A 191 14.60 4.54 17.00
N LYS A 192 14.93 3.62 17.92
CA LYS A 192 15.15 3.94 19.34
C LYS A 192 16.40 4.79 19.55
N MET A 193 17.45 4.62 18.74
CA MET A 193 18.68 5.40 18.84
C MET A 193 18.51 6.88 18.45
N PHE A 194 17.53 7.21 17.60
CA PHE A 194 17.28 8.58 17.13
C PHE A 194 15.92 9.15 17.54
N TRP A 195 15.19 8.47 18.42
CA TRP A 195 13.82 8.78 18.84
C TRP A 195 13.57 10.24 19.29
N ASN A 196 14.61 10.92 19.76
CA ASN A 196 14.59 12.31 20.24
C ASN A 196 15.44 13.29 19.39
N ASP A 197 16.08 12.85 18.29
CA ASP A 197 17.10 13.64 17.59
C ASP A 197 16.65 14.13 16.19
N PRO A 198 16.23 15.41 16.03
CA PRO A 198 15.80 15.96 14.74
C PRO A 198 16.90 16.04 13.67
N ARG A 199 18.18 15.84 14.05
CA ARG A 199 19.30 15.75 13.10
C ARG A 199 19.30 14.45 12.31
N VAL A 200 18.45 13.49 12.68
CA VAL A 200 18.25 12.23 11.96
C VAL A 200 16.76 12.02 11.69
N LEU A 201 16.37 12.07 10.42
CA LEU A 201 15.06 11.60 9.97
C LEU A 201 15.17 10.10 9.70
N TYR A 202 14.51 9.27 10.50
CA TYR A 202 14.38 7.83 10.24
C TYR A 202 13.08 7.55 9.49
N PHE A 203 13.20 6.92 8.32
CA PHE A 203 12.08 6.43 7.52
C PHE A 203 12.22 4.91 7.39
N SER A 204 11.19 4.15 7.73
CA SER A 204 11.15 2.69 7.57
C SER A 204 9.86 2.25 6.89
N VAL A 205 9.99 1.41 5.86
CA VAL A 205 8.89 0.68 5.24
C VAL A 205 9.10 -0.80 5.48
N HIS A 206 8.15 -1.46 6.15
CA HIS A 206 8.34 -2.81 6.64
C HIS A 206 7.02 -3.57 6.73
N ARG A 207 7.09 -4.89 6.71
CA ARG A 207 5.93 -5.74 6.98
C ARG A 207 5.58 -5.70 8.46
N PHE A 208 4.30 -5.49 8.75
CA PHE A 208 3.82 -5.30 10.13
C PHE A 208 2.79 -6.36 10.53
N ASP A 209 1.90 -6.77 9.61
CA ASP A 209 0.81 -7.72 9.88
C ASP A 209 0.06 -7.38 11.19
N SER A 210 -0.32 -6.11 11.36
CA SER A 210 -0.94 -5.56 12.60
C SER A 210 -0.14 -5.82 13.89
N GLY A 211 1.20 -5.75 13.81
CA GLY A 211 2.11 -5.95 14.94
C GLY A 211 2.44 -7.42 15.22
N THR A 212 2.05 -8.35 14.34
CA THR A 212 2.37 -9.78 14.48
C THR A 212 3.64 -10.20 13.73
N PHE A 213 4.07 -9.48 12.69
CA PHE A 213 5.34 -9.73 12.00
C PHE A 213 6.54 -9.32 12.86
N TYR A 214 7.69 -9.97 12.70
CA TYR A 214 8.91 -9.66 13.48
C TYR A 214 9.38 -8.20 13.23
N PRO A 215 9.78 -7.42 14.26
CA PRO A 215 10.06 -7.81 15.66
C PRO A 215 8.84 -7.93 16.59
N SER A 216 7.63 -7.74 16.06
CA SER A 216 6.33 -7.76 16.74
C SER A 216 6.10 -6.62 17.73
N GLY A 217 4.84 -6.41 18.11
CA GLY A 217 4.42 -5.30 18.97
C GLY A 217 4.08 -4.03 18.19
N ILE A 218 4.01 -2.89 18.89
CA ILE A 218 3.53 -1.61 18.32
C ILE A 218 4.64 -0.68 17.81
N ASP A 219 5.93 -1.00 18.06
CA ASP A 219 7.05 -0.10 17.77
C ASP A 219 7.17 0.27 16.28
N GLY A 220 6.76 -0.63 15.37
CA GLY A 220 6.69 -0.38 13.92
C GLY A 220 5.40 0.31 13.45
N SER A 221 4.46 0.63 14.35
CA SER A 221 3.21 1.29 13.95
C SER A 221 3.46 2.72 13.45
N HIS A 222 2.62 3.18 12.53
CA HIS A 222 2.66 4.53 11.96
C HIS A 222 2.41 5.65 13.00
N ILE A 223 1.87 5.31 14.18
CA ILE A 223 1.69 6.25 15.30
C ILE A 223 3.01 6.58 16.03
N MET A 224 4.08 5.82 15.76
CA MET A 224 5.38 5.97 16.42
C MET A 224 6.19 7.05 15.69
N ILE A 225 5.94 8.31 16.04
CA ILE A 225 6.46 9.49 15.32
C ILE A 225 7.72 10.15 15.93
N GLY A 226 8.33 9.51 16.93
CA GLY A 226 9.37 10.14 17.77
C GLY A 226 8.77 10.97 18.90
N GLU A 227 9.62 11.51 19.78
CA GLU A 227 9.20 12.34 20.92
C GLU A 227 10.08 13.57 21.11
N GLY A 228 9.61 14.54 21.90
CA GLY A 228 10.36 15.75 22.21
C GLY A 228 10.81 16.49 20.93
N PRO A 229 12.08 16.90 20.82
CA PRO A 229 12.62 17.50 19.59
C PRO A 229 12.61 16.57 18.37
N GLY A 230 12.57 15.25 18.58
CA GLY A 230 12.52 14.23 17.51
C GLY A 230 11.12 13.90 17.02
N ALA A 231 10.06 14.49 17.58
CA ALA A 231 8.70 14.30 17.10
C ALA A 231 8.54 14.79 15.64
N GLY A 232 8.03 13.92 14.77
CA GLY A 232 7.95 14.12 13.33
C GLY A 232 9.19 13.65 12.55
N TYR A 233 10.27 13.22 13.23
CA TYR A 233 11.50 12.72 12.60
C TYR A 233 11.62 11.19 12.63
N ASN A 234 10.58 10.48 13.09
CA ASN A 234 10.43 9.04 12.88
C ASN A 234 9.19 8.78 12.00
N ILE A 235 9.37 8.03 10.92
CA ILE A 235 8.31 7.66 9.97
C ILE A 235 8.31 6.16 9.78
N ASN A 236 7.22 5.52 10.18
CA ASN A 236 6.96 4.11 9.92
C ASN A 236 5.85 3.94 8.89
N VAL A 237 6.08 3.06 7.91
CA VAL A 237 5.12 2.65 6.89
C VAL A 237 4.85 1.14 7.04
N PRO A 238 3.92 0.77 7.93
CA PRO A 238 3.65 -0.63 8.28
C PRO A 238 2.73 -1.31 7.27
N TRP A 239 3.22 -2.28 6.51
CA TRP A 239 2.37 -3.06 5.60
C TRP A 239 1.40 -3.97 6.36
N GLU A 240 0.12 -3.92 5.96
CA GLU A 240 -0.94 -4.79 6.45
C GLU A 240 -0.70 -6.28 6.15
N HIS A 241 0.08 -6.58 5.11
CA HIS A 241 0.38 -7.96 4.68
C HIS A 241 1.69 -8.05 3.88
N GLY A 242 2.28 -9.25 3.78
CA GLY A 242 3.22 -9.58 2.72
C GLY A 242 2.59 -9.50 1.31
N ARG A 243 3.40 -9.66 0.26
CA ARG A 243 3.11 -9.47 -1.19
C ARG A 243 3.28 -8.07 -1.76
N CYS A 244 3.49 -7.02 -0.96
CA CYS A 244 3.78 -5.68 -1.49
C CYS A 244 5.00 -5.71 -2.44
N GLY A 245 4.85 -5.15 -3.64
CA GLY A 245 5.81 -5.22 -4.74
C GLY A 245 6.32 -3.85 -5.20
N ASP A 246 6.92 -3.81 -6.39
CA ASP A 246 7.56 -2.59 -6.94
C ASP A 246 6.64 -1.37 -6.87
N ALA A 247 5.39 -1.52 -7.31
CA ALA A 247 4.45 -0.42 -7.36
C ALA A 247 4.12 0.12 -5.95
N ASP A 248 3.83 -0.76 -4.97
CA ASP A 248 3.53 -0.38 -3.58
C ASP A 248 4.64 0.48 -2.96
N TYR A 249 5.89 0.01 -3.08
CA TYR A 249 7.04 0.74 -2.58
C TYR A 249 7.26 2.06 -3.33
N LEU A 250 7.02 2.10 -4.65
CA LEU A 250 7.13 3.34 -5.42
C LEU A 250 6.06 4.38 -5.04
N ALA A 251 4.84 3.95 -4.70
CA ALA A 251 3.81 4.85 -4.18
C ALA A 251 4.16 5.44 -2.82
N VAL A 252 4.67 4.62 -1.90
CA VAL A 252 5.19 5.10 -0.62
C VAL A 252 6.38 6.06 -0.81
N TRP A 253 7.23 5.81 -1.81
CA TRP A 253 8.27 6.76 -2.18
C TRP A 253 7.64 8.10 -2.60
N ASP A 254 6.78 8.11 -3.61
CA ASP A 254 6.31 9.35 -4.23
C ASP A 254 5.30 10.13 -3.38
N HIS A 255 4.54 9.47 -2.49
CA HIS A 255 3.53 10.11 -1.65
C HIS A 255 3.99 10.41 -0.22
N ILE A 256 5.04 9.76 0.30
CA ILE A 256 5.57 10.02 1.66
C ILE A 256 7.04 10.44 1.59
N LEU A 257 7.94 9.51 1.22
CA LEU A 257 9.38 9.71 1.42
C LEU A 257 9.94 10.87 0.58
N ILE A 258 9.53 11.00 -0.68
CA ILE A 258 10.04 12.01 -1.60
C ILE A 258 9.53 13.42 -1.23
N PRO A 259 8.24 13.64 -0.89
CA PRO A 259 7.79 14.89 -0.27
C PRO A 259 8.55 15.25 1.01
N VAL A 260 8.68 14.32 1.96
CA VAL A 260 9.36 14.58 3.24
C VAL A 260 10.85 14.88 3.01
N ALA A 261 11.55 14.12 2.16
CA ALA A 261 12.96 14.33 1.86
C ALA A 261 13.24 15.69 1.18
N LYS A 262 12.27 16.25 0.42
CA LYS A 262 12.37 17.62 -0.13
C LYS A 262 12.35 18.67 0.97
N VAL A 263 11.46 18.53 1.96
CA VAL A 263 11.33 19.47 3.08
C VAL A 263 12.52 19.33 4.03
N TYR A 264 12.89 18.10 4.39
CA TYR A 264 14.01 17.82 5.28
C TYR A 264 15.37 18.18 4.67
N ASN A 265 15.50 18.07 3.35
CA ASN A 265 16.70 18.42 2.57
C ASN A 265 17.99 17.85 3.19
N PRO A 266 18.18 16.51 3.21
CA PRO A 266 19.29 15.87 3.90
C PRO A 266 20.66 16.21 3.30
N ASP A 267 21.69 16.28 4.16
CA ASP A 267 23.08 16.50 3.76
C ASP A 267 23.78 15.19 3.30
N ILE A 268 23.27 14.04 3.76
CA ILE A 268 23.64 12.67 3.38
C ILE A 268 22.46 11.73 3.61
N ILE A 269 22.35 10.68 2.79
CA ILE A 269 21.40 9.58 2.97
C ILE A 269 22.16 8.31 3.36
N LEU A 270 21.72 7.66 4.43
CA LEU A 270 22.17 6.33 4.82
C LEU A 270 21.02 5.34 4.58
N ILE A 271 21.29 4.22 3.93
CA ILE A 271 20.28 3.21 3.58
C ILE A 271 20.59 1.94 4.37
N SER A 272 19.65 1.54 5.24
CA SER A 272 19.57 0.20 5.81
C SER A 272 19.11 -0.74 4.69
N GLY A 273 20.10 -1.30 3.99
CA GLY A 273 19.96 -1.95 2.70
C GLY A 273 19.55 -3.41 2.80
N GLY A 274 18.38 -3.68 3.35
CA GLY A 274 17.78 -5.01 3.37
C GLY A 274 17.28 -5.47 2.00
N PHE A 275 17.37 -6.77 1.71
CA PHE A 275 16.89 -7.35 0.44
C PHE A 275 15.98 -8.57 0.64
N ASP A 276 15.33 -8.66 1.80
CA ASP A 276 14.31 -9.66 2.14
C ASP A 276 12.88 -9.21 1.81
N ALA A 277 12.69 -7.93 1.50
CA ALA A 277 11.49 -7.49 0.79
C ALA A 277 11.48 -7.92 -0.69
N ALA A 278 12.61 -8.47 -1.18
CA ALA A 278 12.75 -8.91 -2.56
C ALA A 278 11.92 -10.16 -2.88
N ILE A 279 11.48 -10.26 -4.14
CA ILE A 279 10.74 -11.40 -4.65
C ILE A 279 11.48 -12.72 -4.37
N ARG A 280 10.75 -13.72 -3.85
CA ARG A 280 11.24 -15.06 -3.46
C ARG A 280 12.17 -15.10 -2.24
N ASP A 281 12.25 -14.04 -1.43
CA ASP A 281 12.88 -14.16 -0.12
C ASP A 281 12.07 -15.12 0.79
N PRO A 282 12.72 -16.03 1.54
CA PRO A 282 12.01 -16.99 2.38
C PRO A 282 11.37 -16.40 3.65
N LEU A 283 11.75 -15.20 4.10
CA LEU A 283 11.23 -14.60 5.34
C LEU A 283 10.24 -13.45 5.09
N GLY A 284 10.59 -12.50 4.22
CA GLY A 284 9.78 -11.28 4.06
C GLY A 284 8.42 -11.50 3.41
N GLY A 285 8.38 -12.29 2.34
CA GLY A 285 7.17 -12.56 1.57
C GLY A 285 6.65 -11.38 0.73
N CYS A 286 7.41 -10.29 0.60
CA CYS A 286 7.17 -9.22 -0.36
C CYS A 286 7.67 -9.59 -1.77
N CYS A 287 7.45 -8.69 -2.73
CA CYS A 287 7.63 -8.97 -4.15
C CYS A 287 8.46 -7.93 -4.91
N ILE A 288 9.34 -7.17 -4.23
CA ILE A 288 10.18 -6.17 -4.90
C ILE A 288 11.15 -6.88 -5.87
N THR A 289 11.19 -6.42 -7.12
CA THR A 289 12.13 -6.90 -8.13
C THR A 289 13.45 -6.13 -8.05
N PRO A 290 14.55 -6.66 -8.62
CA PRO A 290 15.77 -5.88 -8.81
C PRO A 290 15.55 -4.56 -9.57
N TYR A 291 14.52 -4.49 -10.43
CA TYR A 291 14.17 -3.26 -11.12
C TYR A 291 13.50 -2.25 -10.18
N GLY A 292 12.57 -2.67 -9.31
CA GLY A 292 12.00 -1.83 -8.24
C GLY A 292 13.05 -1.16 -7.37
N TYR A 293 13.98 -1.94 -6.80
CA TYR A 293 15.13 -1.42 -6.05
C TYR A 293 15.96 -0.40 -6.86
N SER A 294 16.13 -0.63 -8.16
CA SER A 294 16.85 0.30 -9.04
C SER A 294 16.15 1.66 -9.18
N ILE A 295 14.81 1.69 -9.17
CA ILE A 295 14.01 2.92 -9.24
C ILE A 295 13.95 3.61 -7.87
N MET A 296 13.77 2.85 -6.78
CA MET A 296 13.81 3.37 -5.41
C MET A 296 15.15 4.07 -5.13
N MET A 297 16.27 3.43 -5.46
CA MET A 297 17.61 4.01 -5.39
C MET A 297 17.73 5.28 -6.26
N LYS A 298 17.25 5.23 -7.52
CA LYS A 298 17.31 6.36 -8.44
C LYS A 298 16.53 7.59 -7.95
N LYS A 299 15.38 7.38 -7.29
CA LYS A 299 14.59 8.46 -6.69
C LYS A 299 15.31 9.08 -5.47
N LEU A 300 16.13 8.33 -4.73
CA LEU A 300 16.95 8.89 -3.65
C LEU A 300 18.16 9.68 -4.17
N MET A 301 18.71 9.34 -5.34
CA MET A 301 19.88 10.02 -5.92
C MET A 301 19.65 11.51 -6.27
N SER A 302 18.41 12.00 -6.33
CA SER A 302 18.12 13.44 -6.50
C SER A 302 18.36 14.28 -5.24
N PHE A 303 18.59 13.65 -4.09
CA PHE A 303 18.80 14.30 -2.79
C PHE A 303 20.26 14.23 -2.36
N ALA A 304 20.65 15.05 -1.37
CA ALA A 304 22.00 15.10 -0.81
C ALA A 304 23.12 15.23 -1.85
N ARG A 305 22.84 15.75 -3.05
CA ARG A 305 23.75 15.76 -4.22
C ARG A 305 24.30 14.37 -4.59
N GLY A 306 23.50 13.32 -4.37
CA GLY A 306 23.87 11.93 -4.59
C GLY A 306 24.67 11.27 -3.47
N LYS A 307 24.94 11.98 -2.35
CA LYS A 307 25.62 11.41 -1.17
C LYS A 307 24.78 10.33 -0.50
N ILE A 308 24.98 9.09 -0.96
CA ILE A 308 24.26 7.89 -0.51
C ILE A 308 25.25 6.83 -0.04
N VAL A 309 25.01 6.27 1.14
CA VAL A 309 25.68 5.07 1.66
C VAL A 309 24.63 3.99 1.85
N MET A 310 24.84 2.79 1.30
CA MET A 310 23.98 1.64 1.54
C MET A 310 24.76 0.56 2.28
N ALA A 311 24.36 0.24 3.51
CA ALA A 311 24.89 -0.91 4.26
C ALA A 311 23.97 -2.11 4.09
N LEU A 312 24.52 -3.32 3.92
CA LEU A 312 23.70 -4.53 3.82
C LEU A 312 23.08 -4.90 5.18
N GLU A 313 21.75 -5.03 5.22
CA GLU A 313 20.99 -5.54 6.36
C GLU A 313 20.55 -6.99 6.09
N GLY A 314 19.24 -7.27 5.93
CA GLY A 314 18.66 -8.58 5.65
C GLY A 314 18.71 -9.01 4.17
N GLY A 315 17.86 -9.99 3.80
CA GLY A 315 17.85 -10.62 2.48
C GLY A 315 18.59 -11.95 2.43
N TYR A 316 17.84 -13.03 2.22
CA TYR A 316 18.25 -14.41 2.48
C TYR A 316 18.12 -15.33 1.25
N ASN A 317 17.30 -14.96 0.26
CA ASN A 317 17.42 -15.55 -1.08
C ASN A 317 18.68 -15.02 -1.79
N LEU A 318 19.74 -15.82 -1.83
CA LEU A 318 21.05 -15.44 -2.39
C LEU A 318 21.00 -14.91 -3.83
N ASN A 319 20.08 -15.40 -4.66
CA ASN A 319 19.94 -14.92 -6.04
C ASN A 319 19.19 -13.58 -6.09
N SER A 320 18.08 -13.44 -5.36
CA SER A 320 17.34 -12.16 -5.30
C SER A 320 18.22 -11.06 -4.71
N LEU A 321 18.83 -11.31 -3.55
CA LEU A 321 19.85 -10.46 -2.89
C LEU A 321 20.91 -9.97 -3.87
N ALA A 322 21.61 -10.90 -4.56
CA ALA A 322 22.72 -10.54 -5.42
C ALA A 322 22.29 -9.78 -6.69
N ASN A 323 21.08 -10.03 -7.21
CA ASN A 323 20.54 -9.28 -8.35
C ASN A 323 20.08 -7.87 -7.93
N SER A 324 19.45 -7.70 -6.77
CA SER A 324 19.01 -6.39 -6.27
C SER A 324 20.20 -5.50 -5.91
N ILE A 325 21.24 -6.03 -5.24
CA ILE A 325 22.50 -5.32 -4.99
C ILE A 325 23.17 -4.89 -6.30
N LEU A 326 23.21 -5.79 -7.30
CA LEU A 326 23.73 -5.47 -8.64
C LEU A 326 22.94 -4.32 -9.29
N ALA A 327 21.61 -4.32 -9.16
CA ALA A 327 20.77 -3.27 -9.72
C ALA A 327 21.04 -1.91 -9.05
N CYS A 328 21.11 -1.87 -7.71
CA CYS A 328 21.52 -0.67 -6.97
C CYS A 328 22.90 -0.16 -7.41
N ALA A 329 23.88 -1.05 -7.56
CA ALA A 329 25.24 -0.68 -7.99
C ALA A 329 25.29 -0.15 -9.44
N ILE A 330 24.48 -0.72 -10.35
CA ILE A 330 24.33 -0.20 -11.72
C ILE A 330 23.71 1.21 -11.70
N THR A 331 22.67 1.43 -10.89
CA THR A 331 22.00 2.73 -10.75
C THR A 331 22.95 3.80 -10.20
N LEU A 332 23.70 3.53 -9.13
CA LEU A 332 24.68 4.46 -8.57
C LEU A 332 25.78 4.83 -9.57
N LEU A 333 26.17 3.89 -10.45
CA LEU A 333 27.10 4.12 -11.55
C LEU A 333 26.49 4.86 -12.77
N GLY A 334 25.28 5.40 -12.66
CA GLY A 334 24.55 6.08 -13.73
C GLY A 334 24.04 5.17 -14.84
N GLY A 335 24.05 3.85 -14.63
CA GLY A 335 23.56 2.86 -15.58
C GLY A 335 22.03 2.75 -15.59
N LYS A 336 21.49 2.13 -16.66
CA LYS A 336 20.08 1.76 -16.74
C LYS A 336 19.92 0.28 -16.38
N VAL A 337 19.01 0.00 -15.46
CA VAL A 337 18.47 -1.35 -15.23
C VAL A 337 17.20 -1.46 -16.07
N HIS A 338 16.99 -2.61 -16.71
CA HIS A 338 15.81 -2.87 -17.53
C HIS A 338 14.82 -3.77 -16.79
N GLY A 339 13.54 -3.43 -16.87
CA GLY A 339 12.41 -4.18 -16.34
C GLY A 339 11.10 -3.50 -16.71
N SER A 340 9.99 -4.20 -16.55
CA SER A 340 8.64 -3.61 -16.56
C SER A 340 8.22 -3.32 -15.11
N LEU A 341 7.45 -2.25 -14.92
CA LEU A 341 6.51 -2.20 -13.81
C LEU A 341 5.26 -2.90 -14.30
N GLU A 342 4.94 -4.05 -13.71
CA GLU A 342 3.62 -4.66 -13.84
C GLU A 342 2.92 -4.55 -12.49
N ILE A 343 1.60 -4.42 -12.55
CA ILE A 343 0.79 -4.09 -11.38
C ILE A 343 1.30 -2.75 -10.79
N TYR A 344 0.75 -2.43 -9.65
CA TYR A 344 0.19 -1.15 -9.28
C TYR A 344 0.06 -1.30 -7.69
N PRO A 345 -0.04 -0.30 -6.78
CA PRO A 345 -0.26 -0.57 -5.34
C PRO A 345 -1.64 -1.08 -4.90
N PHE A 346 -1.65 -2.09 -4.04
CA PHE A 346 -2.87 -2.57 -3.39
C PHE A 346 -3.66 -1.44 -2.65
N GLU A 347 -4.98 -1.62 -2.50
CA GLU A 347 -5.83 -0.73 -1.67
C GLU A 347 -5.33 -0.62 -0.21
N SER A 348 -4.68 -1.66 0.31
CA SER A 348 -3.99 -1.66 1.61
C SER A 348 -2.83 -0.66 1.63
N THR A 349 -2.08 -0.51 0.54
CA THR A 349 -1.03 0.51 0.40
C THR A 349 -1.60 1.91 0.47
N TRP A 350 -2.76 2.18 -0.15
CA TRP A 350 -3.43 3.47 0.00
C TRP A 350 -3.93 3.73 1.41
N ARG A 351 -4.46 2.71 2.10
CA ARG A 351 -4.81 2.83 3.52
C ARG A 351 -3.59 3.18 4.37
N VAL A 352 -2.45 2.51 4.17
CA VAL A 352 -1.21 2.80 4.91
C VAL A 352 -0.69 4.21 4.61
N ILE A 353 -0.77 4.68 3.36
CA ILE A 353 -0.36 6.05 2.99
C ILE A 353 -1.27 7.11 3.61
N GLN A 354 -2.57 6.82 3.76
CA GLN A 354 -3.59 7.73 4.31
C GLN A 354 -3.79 7.61 5.83
N ALA A 355 -3.25 6.57 6.48
CA ALA A 355 -3.47 6.31 7.90
C ALA A 355 -2.86 7.38 8.84
N PRO A 356 -1.67 7.95 8.56
CA PRO A 356 -1.13 9.02 9.38
C PRO A 356 -1.85 10.33 9.06
N ASP A 357 -2.32 11.01 10.11
CA ASP A 357 -2.70 12.41 10.03
C ASP A 357 -1.41 13.23 9.90
N TRP A 358 -0.89 13.33 8.67
CA TRP A 358 0.46 13.80 8.32
C TRP A 358 0.80 15.25 8.73
N GLY A 359 -0.06 15.89 9.50
CA GLY A 359 0.19 17.20 10.07
C GLY A 359 0.36 18.26 8.98
N SER A 360 -0.76 18.69 8.39
CA SER A 360 -0.78 20.06 7.85
C SER A 360 -0.34 20.98 8.98
N SER A 361 0.86 21.55 8.86
CA SER A 361 1.40 22.48 9.86
C SER A 361 0.36 23.55 10.13
N SER A 362 0.14 23.86 11.41
CA SER A 362 -0.69 24.98 11.79
C SER A 362 -0.02 26.27 11.27
N ASP A 363 -0.51 26.77 10.13
CA ASP A 363 -0.24 28.14 9.68
C ASP A 363 -0.88 29.11 10.67
N SER A 364 -0.15 29.35 11.75
CA SER A 364 -0.32 30.47 12.67
C SER A 364 1.05 31.09 12.86
N ASP A 365 1.43 31.95 11.92
CA ASP A 365 2.11 33.24 12.14
C ASP A 365 2.78 33.75 10.84
N ALA A 366 1.99 34.37 9.97
CA ALA A 366 2.49 35.28 8.93
C ALA A 366 1.44 36.35 8.65
N GLU A 367 1.82 37.62 8.88
CA GLU A 367 0.98 38.77 8.55
C GLU A 367 0.91 39.02 7.03
N LYS A 368 -0.03 39.89 6.65
CA LYS A 368 -0.28 40.36 5.29
C LYS A 368 1.01 40.82 4.58
N ASP A 369 1.15 40.44 3.31
CA ASP A 369 1.43 41.45 2.27
C ASP A 369 0.85 41.00 0.91
N ASP A 370 0.76 41.92 -0.05
CA ASP A 370 0.19 41.68 -1.37
C ASP A 370 1.24 41.34 -2.47
N GLY A 371 0.77 40.92 -3.66
CA GLY A 371 1.54 41.07 -4.90
C GLY A 371 1.95 39.82 -5.71
N SER A 372 1.24 39.64 -6.85
CA SER A 372 1.75 39.14 -8.16
C SER A 372 2.02 37.65 -8.45
N ASP A 373 1.83 37.30 -9.73
CA ASP A 373 1.88 35.97 -10.35
C ASP A 373 3.27 35.32 -10.48
N ALA A 374 3.34 33.96 -10.49
CA ALA A 374 3.84 33.18 -11.64
C ALA A 374 3.94 31.64 -11.44
N LEU A 375 3.23 30.88 -12.31
CA LEU A 375 3.63 29.67 -13.07
C LEU A 375 4.41 28.48 -12.43
N ILE A 376 3.77 27.27 -12.50
CA ILE A 376 4.27 25.94 -13.00
C ILE A 376 5.56 25.35 -12.29
N ASP A 377 5.65 24.11 -11.78
CA ASP A 377 5.22 22.79 -12.30
C ASP A 377 5.13 21.69 -11.21
N SER A 378 4.48 20.57 -11.53
CA SER A 378 4.90 19.16 -11.32
C SER A 378 3.77 18.21 -10.89
N SER A 379 3.55 17.15 -11.67
CA SER A 379 2.79 15.97 -11.24
C SER A 379 3.17 14.69 -12.02
N GLY A 380 3.54 13.65 -11.28
CA GLY A 380 3.66 12.25 -11.72
C GLY A 380 3.60 11.41 -10.44
N ILE A 381 2.42 10.96 -10.01
CA ILE A 381 1.68 9.75 -10.44
C ILE A 381 2.37 8.45 -9.97
N THR A 382 1.64 7.73 -9.13
CA THR A 382 1.71 6.27 -8.90
C THR A 382 0.26 5.72 -8.91
N PHE A 383 0.02 4.39 -8.96
CA PHE A 383 -1.32 3.85 -9.28
C PHE A 383 -1.54 2.34 -8.97
N ASP A 384 -2.59 1.97 -8.18
CA ASP A 384 -3.61 0.86 -7.87
C ASP A 384 -3.54 -0.74 -7.79
N ILE A 385 -4.68 -1.43 -7.69
CA ILE A 385 -4.93 -2.84 -8.14
C ILE A 385 -4.40 -4.06 -7.32
N ASN A 386 -5.19 -4.44 -6.29
CA ASN A 386 -6.23 -5.51 -6.31
C ASN A 386 -6.03 -6.91 -6.96
N VAL A 387 -6.85 -7.90 -6.55
CA VAL A 387 -7.79 -8.74 -7.38
C VAL A 387 -8.33 -9.99 -6.62
N VAL A 388 -9.58 -10.39 -6.93
CA VAL A 388 -10.22 -11.77 -6.99
C VAL A 388 -11.73 -11.69 -6.66
N ASP A 389 -12.70 -12.34 -7.33
CA ASP A 389 -12.86 -12.67 -8.77
C ASP A 389 -14.37 -12.82 -9.17
N VAL A 390 -14.82 -13.78 -10.03
CA VAL A 390 -16.22 -13.89 -10.55
C VAL A 390 -16.72 -15.35 -10.76
N ASN A 391 -18.03 -15.55 -11.02
CA ASN A 391 -18.64 -16.80 -11.52
C ASN A 391 -19.88 -16.54 -12.41
N GLU A 392 -20.26 -17.51 -13.27
CA GLU A 392 -21.24 -17.38 -14.39
C GLU A 392 -22.64 -18.00 -14.12
N ASP A 393 -23.68 -17.63 -14.90
CA ASP A 393 -24.64 -18.60 -15.51
C ASP A 393 -25.75 -18.04 -16.48
N ILE A 394 -26.00 -18.81 -17.57
CA ILE A 394 -27.25 -19.06 -18.35
C ILE A 394 -27.99 -17.95 -19.17
N ILE A 395 -28.36 -18.30 -20.42
CA ILE A 395 -29.14 -17.52 -21.42
C ILE A 395 -30.53 -18.15 -21.68
N ARG A 396 -31.58 -17.32 -21.93
CA ARG A 396 -32.85 -17.72 -22.60
C ARG A 396 -33.41 -16.61 -23.53
N PRO A 397 -34.22 -16.92 -24.58
CA PRO A 397 -34.66 -15.95 -25.59
C PRO A 397 -35.82 -15.02 -25.16
N PHE A 398 -35.88 -13.83 -25.75
CA PHE A 398 -36.89 -12.81 -25.48
C PHE A 398 -38.10 -12.92 -26.42
N ALA A 399 -39.04 -13.80 -26.09
CA ALA A 399 -40.33 -13.88 -26.77
C ALA A 399 -41.46 -14.34 -25.83
N MET A 400 -41.74 -13.54 -24.79
CA MET A 400 -43.06 -13.46 -24.12
C MET A 400 -43.03 -12.38 -23.03
N LEU A 401 -43.57 -11.19 -23.33
CA LEU A 401 -44.10 -10.29 -22.32
C LEU A 401 -45.57 -10.05 -22.66
N LYS A 402 -46.45 -10.42 -21.73
CA LYS A 402 -47.90 -10.18 -21.86
C LYS A 402 -48.16 -8.71 -21.59
N VAL A 403 -49.01 -8.10 -22.41
CA VAL A 403 -49.68 -6.85 -22.07
C VAL A 403 -50.96 -7.23 -21.35
N ASP A 404 -51.13 -6.76 -20.11
CA ASP A 404 -52.41 -6.86 -19.41
C ASP A 404 -53.34 -5.77 -19.95
N GLU A 405 -54.36 -6.19 -20.71
CA GLU A 405 -55.51 -5.34 -21.06
C GLU A 405 -56.71 -5.75 -20.21
N GLU A 406 -57.32 -4.80 -19.49
CA GLU A 406 -58.76 -4.86 -19.23
C GLU A 406 -59.38 -3.45 -19.03
N ASN A 407 -60.31 -3.11 -19.92
CA ASN A 407 -61.42 -2.16 -19.75
C ASN A 407 -61.12 -0.64 -19.62
N HIS A 408 -61.80 0.28 -20.32
CA HIS A 408 -63.09 0.17 -21.03
C HIS A 408 -63.37 1.35 -22.02
N VAL A 409 -64.37 1.15 -22.92
CA VAL A 409 -65.12 2.14 -23.77
C VAL A 409 -64.61 2.54 -25.19
N LYS A 410 -65.00 1.70 -26.17
CA LYS A 410 -65.78 1.96 -27.42
C LYS A 410 -65.50 3.15 -28.40
N GLU A 411 -65.44 2.75 -29.69
CA GLU A 411 -65.97 3.39 -30.93
C GLU A 411 -65.43 4.81 -31.30
N ILE A 412 -65.10 5.15 -32.56
CA ILE A 412 -65.81 4.96 -33.84
C ILE A 412 -64.81 4.68 -35.01
N ALA A 413 -65.33 4.14 -36.11
CA ALA A 413 -64.59 3.61 -37.26
C ALA A 413 -64.08 4.64 -38.30
N SER A 414 -63.17 4.13 -39.15
CA SER A 414 -63.17 4.24 -40.63
C SER A 414 -62.17 5.15 -41.36
N ASN A 415 -61.50 4.51 -42.32
CA ASN A 415 -61.24 4.94 -43.70
C ASN A 415 -59.90 5.59 -44.17
N HIS A 416 -59.30 4.87 -45.13
CA HIS A 416 -58.54 5.30 -46.32
C HIS A 416 -57.05 5.70 -46.25
N SER A 417 -56.20 4.78 -46.72
CA SER A 417 -55.14 5.06 -47.71
C SER A 417 -55.77 5.29 -49.11
N PRO A 418 -55.10 5.98 -50.07
CA PRO A 418 -53.89 5.52 -50.78
C PRO A 418 -52.75 6.58 -50.78
N ALA A 419 -51.45 6.32 -50.99
CA ALA A 419 -50.69 5.43 -51.90
C ALA A 419 -50.36 6.02 -53.30
N CYS A 420 -49.09 5.84 -53.70
CA CYS A 420 -48.48 5.92 -55.04
C CYS A 420 -47.97 7.28 -55.57
N GLY A 421 -46.82 7.26 -56.27
CA GLY A 421 -46.26 8.41 -57.01
C GLY A 421 -44.73 8.44 -57.12
N SER A 422 -44.10 7.56 -57.91
CA SER A 422 -42.66 7.56 -58.19
C SER A 422 -42.32 8.16 -59.57
N SER A 423 -41.20 8.87 -59.68
CA SER A 423 -40.49 9.06 -60.96
C SER A 423 -39.03 9.49 -60.74
N ASN A 424 -38.11 8.92 -61.52
CA ASN A 424 -36.68 9.25 -61.56
C ASN A 424 -36.43 10.43 -62.52
N GLU A 425 -35.32 11.16 -62.36
CA GLU A 425 -34.22 11.17 -63.35
C GLU A 425 -32.98 11.95 -62.84
N SER A 426 -31.88 11.83 -63.59
CA SER A 426 -30.50 12.12 -63.17
C SER A 426 -29.81 13.16 -64.06
N THR A 427 -28.94 14.02 -63.51
CA THR A 427 -27.47 14.09 -63.82
C THR A 427 -26.76 15.31 -63.19
N GLU A 428 -25.53 15.06 -62.71
CA GLU A 428 -24.30 15.89 -62.64
C GLU A 428 -24.32 17.43 -62.51
N GLY A 429 -23.44 17.97 -61.63
CA GLY A 429 -22.71 19.21 -61.92
C GLY A 429 -22.56 20.28 -60.82
N GLY A 430 -21.62 20.09 -59.88
CA GLY A 430 -20.74 21.10 -59.24
C GLY A 430 -21.21 22.52 -58.82
N HIS A 431 -20.95 22.83 -57.53
CA HIS A 431 -20.78 24.18 -56.92
C HIS A 431 -22.00 25.13 -56.86
N ASP A 432 -22.64 25.21 -55.69
CA ASP A 432 -22.55 26.39 -54.78
C ASP A 432 -23.42 26.16 -53.51
N GLU A 433 -23.21 26.97 -52.46
CA GLU A 433 -24.05 26.95 -51.25
C GLU A 433 -25.51 27.35 -51.55
N PRO A 434 -26.53 26.63 -51.02
CA PRO A 434 -27.88 27.14 -50.96
C PRO A 434 -28.29 27.54 -49.53
N ALA A 435 -28.70 28.80 -49.45
CA ALA A 435 -29.35 29.47 -48.33
C ALA A 435 -30.42 28.64 -47.57
N ALA A 436 -30.60 28.99 -46.30
CA ALA A 436 -31.62 28.44 -45.41
C ALA A 436 -33.04 28.59 -45.99
N LEU A 437 -33.70 27.45 -46.26
CA LEU A 437 -35.12 27.36 -46.54
C LEU A 437 -35.88 27.02 -45.25
N SER A 438 -36.43 28.06 -44.62
CA SER A 438 -37.29 27.92 -43.44
C SER A 438 -38.65 27.33 -43.84
N VAL A 439 -38.88 26.06 -43.50
CA VAL A 439 -40.23 25.46 -43.48
C VAL A 439 -40.68 25.36 -42.03
N HIS A 440 -41.64 26.22 -41.65
CA HIS A 440 -42.34 26.06 -40.38
C HIS A 440 -43.25 24.83 -40.45
N VAL A 441 -42.87 23.77 -39.74
CA VAL A 441 -43.75 22.63 -39.43
C VAL A 441 -44.18 22.78 -37.97
N PRO A 442 -45.48 22.65 -37.62
CA PRO A 442 -45.93 22.81 -36.24
C PRO A 442 -45.36 21.73 -35.32
N ASP A 443 -45.16 22.08 -34.04
CA ASP A 443 -44.75 21.16 -33.00
C ASP A 443 -45.73 19.97 -32.88
N ASN A 444 -45.35 18.84 -33.45
CA ASN A 444 -46.02 17.57 -33.21
C ASN A 444 -44.96 16.49 -33.03
N CYS A 445 -44.90 15.92 -31.83
CA CYS A 445 -43.80 15.07 -31.38
C CYS A 445 -43.59 13.86 -32.31
N SER A 446 -42.35 13.59 -32.71
CA SER A 446 -42.03 12.50 -33.63
C SER A 446 -42.56 11.17 -33.06
N PRO A 447 -43.41 10.40 -33.78
CA PRO A 447 -44.20 9.32 -33.17
C PRO A 447 -43.39 8.27 -32.41
N TRP A 448 -42.16 8.00 -32.86
CA TRP A 448 -41.22 7.08 -32.21
C TRP A 448 -40.84 7.51 -30.78
N ARG A 449 -40.72 8.81 -30.48
CA ARG A 449 -40.38 9.34 -29.15
C ARG A 449 -41.42 8.93 -28.11
N SER A 450 -42.70 9.09 -28.43
CA SER A 450 -43.83 8.65 -27.59
C SER A 450 -43.88 7.13 -27.32
N THR A 451 -43.19 6.35 -28.16
CA THR A 451 -43.06 4.89 -28.02
C THR A 451 -41.81 4.54 -27.21
N PHE A 452 -40.67 5.17 -27.52
CA PHE A 452 -39.36 4.86 -26.94
C PHE A 452 -39.18 5.43 -25.53
N SER A 453 -39.91 6.49 -25.15
CA SER A 453 -39.99 6.99 -23.76
C SER A 453 -40.58 5.97 -22.77
N LYS A 454 -41.26 4.93 -23.27
CA LYS A 454 -41.84 3.84 -22.47
C LYS A 454 -40.90 2.65 -22.29
N ILE A 455 -39.72 2.66 -22.92
CA ILE A 455 -38.81 1.52 -23.02
C ILE A 455 -37.51 1.87 -22.29
N ASP A 456 -37.24 1.18 -21.19
CA ASP A 456 -36.02 1.40 -20.41
C ASP A 456 -34.81 0.66 -21.01
N VAL A 457 -33.66 1.31 -20.97
CA VAL A 457 -32.35 0.74 -21.27
C VAL A 457 -31.33 1.17 -20.21
N TRP A 458 -30.32 0.33 -19.98
CA TRP A 458 -29.17 0.70 -19.17
C TRP A 458 -28.07 1.26 -20.06
N TYR A 459 -27.83 2.57 -20.01
CA TYR A 459 -26.64 3.15 -20.63
C TYR A 459 -25.42 2.95 -19.71
N ALA A 460 -24.55 2.00 -20.05
CA ALA A 460 -23.29 1.76 -19.38
C ALA A 460 -22.25 2.79 -19.82
N SER A 461 -22.16 3.89 -19.06
CA SER A 461 -21.20 4.95 -19.31
C SER A 461 -19.80 4.61 -18.79
N TYR A 462 -18.79 5.07 -19.52
CA TYR A 462 -17.38 5.04 -19.14
C TYR A 462 -16.75 6.41 -19.45
N GLY A 463 -15.46 6.59 -19.18
CA GLY A 463 -14.80 7.88 -19.46
C GLY A 463 -15.33 9.02 -18.59
N SER A 464 -15.43 10.22 -19.16
CA SER A 464 -15.98 11.41 -18.48
C SER A 464 -17.45 11.26 -18.08
N ASN A 465 -18.21 10.40 -18.74
CA ASN A 465 -19.65 10.26 -18.55
C ASN A 465 -20.01 9.54 -17.24
N MET A 466 -19.07 8.81 -16.63
CA MET A 466 -19.26 8.25 -15.29
C MET A 466 -19.52 9.32 -14.21
N TRP A 467 -19.10 10.56 -14.45
CA TRP A 467 -19.44 11.67 -13.59
C TRP A 467 -20.88 12.12 -13.84
N GLN A 468 -21.77 11.80 -12.90
CA GLN A 468 -23.19 12.13 -12.97
C GLN A 468 -23.50 13.57 -13.43
N LYS A 469 -22.73 14.59 -13.02
CA LYS A 469 -22.95 15.97 -13.50
C LYS A 469 -22.66 16.13 -15.00
N ARG A 470 -21.62 15.47 -15.51
CA ARG A 470 -21.29 15.42 -16.94
C ARG A 470 -22.31 14.60 -17.74
N PHE A 471 -22.80 13.50 -17.19
CA PHE A 471 -23.88 12.73 -17.82
C PHE A 471 -25.18 13.55 -17.91
N LEU A 472 -25.57 14.21 -16.82
CA LEU A 472 -26.81 15.00 -16.79
C LEU A 472 -26.81 16.16 -17.79
N CYS A 473 -25.67 16.67 -18.25
CA CYS A 473 -25.63 17.61 -19.38
C CYS A 473 -26.31 17.04 -20.65
N TYR A 474 -26.24 15.73 -20.92
CA TYR A 474 -26.96 15.13 -22.06
C TYR A 474 -28.48 15.07 -21.88
N ILE A 475 -28.96 15.11 -20.63
CA ILE A 475 -30.39 15.03 -20.30
C ILE A 475 -30.96 16.45 -20.14
N GLU A 476 -30.40 17.24 -19.23
CA GLU A 476 -30.87 18.57 -18.86
C GLU A 476 -30.42 19.66 -19.86
N GLY A 477 -29.26 19.46 -20.50
CA GLY A 477 -28.51 20.46 -21.26
C GLY A 477 -27.39 21.11 -20.45
N GLY A 478 -26.57 21.93 -21.10
CA GLY A 478 -25.50 22.72 -20.46
C GLY A 478 -24.12 22.07 -20.50
N GLN A 479 -23.24 22.49 -19.59
CA GLN A 479 -21.82 22.09 -19.60
C GLN A 479 -21.22 21.98 -18.20
N VAL A 480 -20.16 21.19 -18.08
CA VAL A 480 -19.31 21.11 -16.88
C VAL A 480 -17.97 21.81 -17.11
N GLU A 481 -17.26 22.09 -16.01
CA GLU A 481 -15.91 22.64 -16.04
C GLU A 481 -14.98 21.83 -16.97
N GLY A 482 -14.26 22.54 -17.85
CA GLY A 482 -13.31 21.95 -18.79
C GLY A 482 -13.90 21.44 -20.11
N MET A 483 -15.23 21.39 -20.25
CA MET A 483 -15.92 21.09 -21.50
C MET A 483 -15.94 22.32 -22.41
N HIS A 484 -15.67 22.15 -23.71
CA HIS A 484 -15.60 23.24 -24.69
C HIS A 484 -16.91 23.46 -25.46
N ILE A 485 -17.71 22.40 -25.62
CA ILE A 485 -19.00 22.43 -26.34
C ILE A 485 -20.10 22.03 -25.36
N PRO A 486 -21.14 22.85 -25.15
CA PRO A 486 -22.26 22.49 -24.29
C PRO A 486 -23.15 21.41 -24.94
N CYS A 487 -23.72 20.54 -24.11
CA CYS A 487 -24.78 19.63 -24.51
C CYS A 487 -26.10 20.39 -24.67
N THR A 488 -26.92 20.00 -25.66
CA THR A 488 -28.25 20.59 -25.88
C THR A 488 -29.28 20.09 -24.87
N GLY A 489 -29.05 18.89 -24.34
CA GLY A 489 -30.02 18.15 -23.54
C GLY A 489 -30.91 17.26 -24.41
N SER A 490 -31.64 16.36 -23.76
CA SER A 490 -32.64 15.50 -24.37
C SER A 490 -33.99 16.23 -24.44
N LEU A 491 -34.92 15.79 -25.28
CA LEU A 491 -36.30 16.30 -25.22
C LEU A 491 -37.00 15.83 -23.92
N ASP A 492 -36.87 14.54 -23.60
CA ASP A 492 -37.20 14.02 -22.28
C ASP A 492 -36.09 14.35 -21.28
N LYS A 493 -36.32 15.39 -20.46
CA LYS A 493 -35.40 15.83 -19.40
C LYS A 493 -35.59 15.10 -18.06
N SER A 494 -36.35 14.00 -18.02
CA SER A 494 -36.49 13.21 -16.80
C SER A 494 -35.15 12.64 -16.35
N LEU A 495 -34.83 12.76 -15.06
CA LEU A 495 -33.58 12.23 -14.51
C LEU A 495 -33.54 10.70 -14.64
N PRO A 496 -32.36 10.08 -14.77
CA PRO A 496 -32.23 8.63 -14.77
C PRO A 496 -32.96 7.99 -13.60
N LYS A 497 -33.80 7.01 -13.90
CA LYS A 497 -34.65 6.31 -12.91
C LYS A 497 -33.83 5.64 -11.82
N GLU A 498 -32.61 5.23 -12.17
CA GLU A 498 -31.66 4.52 -11.32
C GLU A 498 -30.24 4.77 -11.84
N THR A 499 -29.23 4.64 -10.98
CA THR A 499 -27.82 4.65 -11.38
C THR A 499 -27.05 3.69 -10.50
N LYS A 500 -26.34 2.73 -11.11
CA LYS A 500 -25.53 1.72 -10.39
C LYS A 500 -24.27 1.36 -11.17
N TRP A 501 -23.31 0.74 -10.50
CA TRP A 501 -22.01 0.42 -11.06
C TRP A 501 -21.89 -1.06 -11.40
N LYS A 502 -21.18 -1.36 -12.48
CA LYS A 502 -20.92 -2.72 -12.95
C LYS A 502 -19.48 -2.82 -13.45
N ILE A 503 -18.92 -4.02 -13.43
CA ILE A 503 -17.66 -4.34 -14.10
C ILE A 503 -18.01 -5.11 -15.37
N VAL A 504 -17.40 -4.74 -16.50
CA VAL A 504 -17.60 -5.39 -17.80
C VAL A 504 -16.27 -5.94 -18.33
N PRO A 505 -16.27 -7.11 -19.00
CA PRO A 505 -15.06 -7.78 -19.47
C PRO A 505 -14.59 -7.17 -20.80
N HIS A 506 -14.22 -5.90 -20.80
CA HIS A 506 -13.73 -5.16 -21.95
C HIS A 506 -12.57 -4.24 -21.52
N ARG A 507 -11.63 -3.98 -22.43
CA ARG A 507 -10.51 -3.05 -22.20
C ARG A 507 -10.93 -1.60 -22.35
N LEU A 508 -10.67 -0.78 -21.34
CA LEU A 508 -10.67 0.68 -21.47
C LEU A 508 -9.31 1.14 -22.02
N PHE A 509 -9.31 2.07 -22.97
CA PHE A 509 -8.09 2.74 -23.45
C PHE A 509 -8.36 4.21 -23.77
N PHE A 510 -7.30 5.01 -23.88
CA PHE A 510 -7.39 6.44 -24.22
C PHE A 510 -6.71 6.71 -25.56
N ALA A 511 -7.41 7.37 -26.47
CA ALA A 511 -6.92 7.62 -27.82
C ALA A 511 -7.45 8.94 -28.40
N ARG A 512 -6.97 9.28 -29.61
CA ARG A 512 -7.03 10.59 -30.27
C ARG A 512 -6.10 11.62 -29.60
N SER A 513 -5.49 12.49 -30.41
CA SER A 513 -4.75 13.65 -29.94
C SER A 513 -5.65 14.85 -29.58
N TYR A 514 -6.91 14.83 -30.03
CA TYR A 514 -7.88 15.92 -29.86
C TYR A 514 -9.33 15.41 -29.91
N SER A 515 -10.21 16.04 -29.12
CA SER A 515 -11.67 15.94 -29.25
C SER A 515 -12.31 17.33 -29.16
N ASP A 516 -13.42 17.53 -29.89
CA ASP A 516 -14.10 18.82 -29.95
C ASP A 516 -14.68 19.23 -28.57
N THR A 517 -15.11 18.24 -27.79
CA THR A 517 -15.69 18.41 -26.45
C THR A 517 -14.67 18.77 -25.37
N TRP A 518 -13.42 18.28 -25.45
CA TRP A 518 -12.42 18.40 -24.37
C TRP A 518 -11.07 19.01 -24.79
N GLY A 519 -10.92 19.36 -26.07
CA GLY A 519 -9.68 19.88 -26.64
C GLY A 519 -8.60 18.82 -26.83
N ALA A 520 -7.34 19.25 -26.72
CA ALA A 520 -6.18 18.38 -26.90
C ALA A 520 -6.01 17.37 -25.75
N GLY A 521 -5.66 16.14 -26.09
CA GLY A 521 -5.56 14.99 -25.18
C GLY A 521 -6.51 13.86 -25.56
N GLY A 522 -6.23 12.66 -25.06
CA GLY A 522 -7.02 11.46 -25.31
C GLY A 522 -8.39 11.47 -24.66
N VAL A 523 -9.34 10.80 -25.31
CA VAL A 523 -10.65 10.46 -24.74
C VAL A 523 -10.78 8.94 -24.60
N ALA A 524 -11.64 8.51 -23.69
CA ALA A 524 -11.80 7.09 -23.40
C ALA A 524 -12.56 6.36 -24.53
N PHE A 525 -12.12 5.14 -24.80
CA PHE A 525 -12.78 4.15 -25.66
C PHE A 525 -12.82 2.80 -24.94
N LEU A 526 -13.86 2.02 -25.24
CA LEU A 526 -13.98 0.64 -24.80
C LEU A 526 -13.66 -0.25 -26.00
N HIS A 527 -12.88 -1.31 -25.81
CA HIS A 527 -12.63 -2.26 -26.90
C HIS A 527 -13.94 -2.95 -27.30
N PRO A 528 -14.34 -3.00 -28.59
CA PRO A 528 -15.65 -3.52 -28.98
C PRO A 528 -15.86 -4.99 -28.64
N GLU A 529 -14.81 -5.80 -28.74
CA GLU A 529 -14.83 -7.21 -28.35
C GLU A 529 -14.50 -7.37 -26.86
N SER A 530 -15.15 -8.32 -26.21
CA SER A 530 -14.94 -8.66 -24.81
C SER A 530 -13.69 -9.51 -24.58
N ASN A 531 -12.97 -9.27 -23.49
CA ASN A 531 -11.85 -10.09 -23.01
C ASN A 531 -12.01 -10.31 -21.50
N VAL A 532 -12.12 -11.58 -21.07
CA VAL A 532 -12.32 -11.96 -19.65
C VAL A 532 -11.18 -11.52 -18.73
N ASN A 533 -9.98 -11.29 -19.28
CA ASN A 533 -8.80 -10.84 -18.54
C ASN A 533 -8.74 -9.32 -18.36
N GLU A 534 -9.59 -8.55 -19.05
CA GLU A 534 -9.59 -7.09 -19.02
C GLU A 534 -10.91 -6.60 -18.41
N LYS A 535 -10.83 -5.90 -17.26
CA LYS A 535 -12.00 -5.49 -16.47
C LYS A 535 -12.12 -3.97 -16.47
N THR A 536 -13.26 -3.45 -16.91
CA THR A 536 -13.57 -2.01 -16.90
C THR A 536 -14.76 -1.71 -16.00
N HIS A 537 -14.62 -0.72 -15.13
CA HIS A 537 -15.74 -0.17 -14.35
C HIS A 537 -16.61 0.73 -15.23
N VAL A 538 -17.92 0.53 -15.19
CA VAL A 538 -18.92 1.36 -15.86
C VAL A 538 -19.97 1.87 -14.88
N CYS A 539 -20.43 3.09 -15.11
CA CYS A 539 -21.55 3.70 -14.39
C CYS A 539 -22.80 3.57 -15.27
N MET A 540 -23.70 2.66 -14.90
CA MET A 540 -24.93 2.40 -15.63
C MET A 540 -26.01 3.40 -15.21
N HIS A 541 -26.62 4.09 -16.16
CA HIS A 541 -27.77 4.97 -15.97
C HIS A 541 -29.02 4.35 -16.61
N LYS A 542 -30.10 4.21 -15.85
CA LYS A 542 -31.38 3.70 -16.36
C LYS A 542 -32.16 4.85 -16.98
N ILE A 543 -32.18 4.88 -18.31
CA ILE A 543 -32.77 5.93 -19.14
C ILE A 543 -33.72 5.32 -20.16
N THR A 544 -34.53 6.14 -20.81
CA THR A 544 -35.41 5.66 -21.89
C THR A 544 -34.63 5.44 -23.18
N LEU A 545 -35.16 4.61 -24.08
CA LEU A 545 -34.60 4.40 -25.43
C LEU A 545 -34.63 5.70 -26.26
N GLU A 546 -35.55 6.63 -25.94
CA GLU A 546 -35.55 7.99 -26.48
C GLU A 546 -34.31 8.78 -26.01
N GLN A 547 -34.07 8.82 -24.70
CA GLN A 547 -32.91 9.50 -24.12
C GLN A 547 -31.59 8.89 -24.61
N PHE A 548 -31.52 7.57 -24.80
CA PHE A 548 -30.33 6.92 -25.38
C PHE A 548 -30.04 7.41 -26.81
N ASN A 549 -31.07 7.64 -27.63
CA ASN A 549 -30.90 8.23 -28.97
C ASN A 549 -30.39 9.69 -28.90
N ASP A 550 -30.93 10.50 -27.98
CA ASP A 550 -30.46 11.88 -27.78
C ASP A 550 -29.03 11.94 -27.22
N VAL A 551 -28.62 10.99 -26.36
CA VAL A 551 -27.21 10.83 -25.90
C VAL A 551 -26.29 10.44 -27.06
N LEU A 552 -26.67 9.42 -27.84
CA LEU A 552 -25.89 8.91 -28.98
C LEU A 552 -25.64 9.99 -30.04
N LEU A 553 -26.63 10.85 -30.28
CA LEU A 553 -26.56 11.97 -31.22
C LEU A 553 -25.63 13.09 -30.72
N GLN A 554 -25.71 13.45 -29.43
CA GLN A 554 -24.89 14.50 -28.82
C GLN A 554 -23.42 14.07 -28.63
N GLU A 555 -23.15 12.82 -28.23
CA GLU A 555 -21.78 12.27 -28.10
C GLU A 555 -21.01 12.28 -29.44
N ASN A 556 -21.74 12.15 -30.56
CA ASN A 556 -21.18 12.22 -31.91
C ASN A 556 -21.23 13.63 -32.54
N GLY A 557 -21.55 14.66 -31.75
CA GLY A 557 -21.36 16.07 -32.10
C GLY A 557 -22.50 16.73 -32.88
N SER A 558 -23.72 16.20 -32.82
CA SER A 558 -24.91 16.86 -33.39
C SER A 558 -25.74 17.57 -32.30
N SER A 559 -26.22 18.77 -32.63
CA SER A 559 -27.02 19.65 -31.76
C SER A 559 -28.47 19.83 -32.20
N GLN A 560 -28.90 19.18 -33.28
CA GLN A 560 -30.29 19.21 -33.75
C GLN A 560 -30.97 17.89 -33.39
N HIS A 561 -32.16 17.95 -32.78
CA HIS A 561 -32.94 16.74 -32.49
C HIS A 561 -33.36 16.05 -33.79
N SER A 562 -33.01 14.76 -33.93
CA SER A 562 -33.38 13.98 -35.11
C SER A 562 -34.90 13.73 -35.17
N THR A 563 -35.46 13.83 -36.37
CA THR A 563 -36.86 13.49 -36.66
C THR A 563 -37.11 11.99 -36.64
N MET A 564 -36.08 11.18 -36.93
CA MET A 564 -36.08 9.70 -36.91
C MET A 564 -35.13 9.17 -35.83
N PRO A 565 -35.35 7.99 -35.23
CA PRO A 565 -34.39 7.39 -34.32
C PRO A 565 -33.12 7.01 -35.07
N LEU A 566 -31.95 7.19 -34.45
CA LEU A 566 -30.70 6.62 -34.94
C LEU A 566 -30.66 5.11 -34.67
N PHE A 567 -31.15 4.70 -33.51
CA PHE A 567 -31.13 3.35 -32.98
C PHE A 567 -32.55 2.97 -32.54
N ASP A 568 -33.18 2.09 -33.31
CA ASP A 568 -34.59 1.70 -33.16
C ASP A 568 -34.76 0.31 -32.53
N LEU A 569 -35.99 -0.21 -32.49
CA LEU A 569 -36.25 -1.54 -31.93
C LEU A 569 -35.63 -2.67 -32.75
N SER A 570 -35.59 -2.55 -34.08
CA SER A 570 -34.90 -3.54 -34.93
C SER A 570 -33.39 -3.53 -34.70
N SER A 571 -32.84 -2.35 -34.43
CA SER A 571 -31.44 -2.14 -34.05
C SER A 571 -31.13 -2.76 -32.69
N LEU A 572 -32.04 -2.62 -31.72
CA LEU A 572 -31.95 -3.19 -30.38
C LEU A 572 -31.98 -4.73 -30.40
N ASP A 573 -32.91 -5.33 -31.15
CA ASP A 573 -33.00 -6.78 -31.28
C ASP A 573 -31.74 -7.33 -31.99
N SER A 574 -31.33 -6.71 -33.09
CA SER A 574 -30.15 -7.14 -33.86
C SER A 574 -28.84 -6.99 -33.06
N VAL A 575 -28.63 -5.91 -32.29
CA VAL A 575 -27.40 -5.76 -31.48
C VAL A 575 -27.38 -6.72 -30.29
N ALA A 576 -28.53 -7.14 -29.78
CA ALA A 576 -28.60 -8.16 -28.73
C ALA A 576 -28.10 -9.54 -29.21
N GLU A 577 -28.29 -9.84 -30.50
CA GLU A 577 -27.77 -11.02 -31.19
C GLU A 577 -26.29 -10.85 -31.60
N SER A 578 -25.95 -9.77 -32.31
CA SER A 578 -24.62 -9.54 -32.90
C SER A 578 -23.55 -9.02 -31.92
N LYS A 579 -23.94 -8.66 -30.69
CA LYS A 579 -23.15 -7.97 -29.65
C LYS A 579 -22.67 -6.55 -29.99
N SER A 580 -22.48 -6.22 -31.27
CA SER A 580 -22.13 -4.86 -31.71
C SER A 580 -22.81 -4.49 -33.02
N MET A 581 -23.05 -3.20 -33.21
CA MET A 581 -23.73 -2.64 -34.38
C MET A 581 -23.13 -1.28 -34.74
N PHE A 582 -22.61 -1.18 -35.96
CA PHE A 582 -22.17 0.09 -36.54
C PHE A 582 -23.37 0.92 -37.04
N MET A 583 -23.50 2.13 -36.51
CA MET A 583 -24.57 3.05 -36.85
C MET A 583 -24.19 3.83 -38.12
N LYS A 584 -24.65 3.37 -39.29
CA LYS A 584 -24.32 3.98 -40.60
C LYS A 584 -24.63 5.49 -40.67
N ALA A 585 -25.66 5.97 -39.98
CA ALA A 585 -25.97 7.40 -39.89
C ALA A 585 -24.90 8.25 -39.15
N LEU A 586 -23.94 7.60 -38.49
CA LEU A 586 -22.82 8.19 -37.76
C LEU A 586 -21.46 7.84 -38.39
N GLU A 587 -21.43 7.52 -39.68
CA GLU A 587 -20.20 7.20 -40.41
C GLU A 587 -19.15 8.31 -40.26
N GLY A 588 -17.89 7.92 -40.01
CA GLY A 588 -16.78 8.83 -39.69
C GLY A 588 -16.80 9.41 -38.27
N ARG A 589 -17.79 9.10 -37.41
CA ARG A 589 -17.83 9.53 -36.01
C ARG A 589 -17.23 8.49 -35.06
N TRP A 590 -16.68 8.97 -33.95
CA TRP A 590 -15.87 8.15 -33.02
C TRP A 590 -16.66 7.29 -32.04
N TYR A 591 -17.93 7.59 -31.78
CA TYR A 591 -18.82 6.81 -30.91
C TYR A 591 -19.99 6.23 -31.73
N SER A 592 -19.68 5.77 -32.95
CA SER A 592 -20.63 5.29 -33.96
C SER A 592 -20.97 3.80 -33.85
N ASN A 593 -20.31 3.05 -32.97
CA ASN A 593 -20.55 1.62 -32.77
C ASN A 593 -21.25 1.36 -31.43
N VAL A 594 -22.49 0.85 -31.46
CA VAL A 594 -23.27 0.49 -30.27
C VAL A 594 -22.96 -0.95 -29.88
N ILE A 595 -22.77 -1.21 -28.58
CA ILE A 595 -22.39 -2.51 -28.03
C ILE A 595 -23.42 -2.95 -26.99
N TYR A 596 -23.80 -4.23 -27.06
CA TYR A 596 -24.70 -4.89 -26.13
C TYR A 596 -23.92 -5.69 -25.07
N LEU A 597 -23.95 -5.19 -23.84
CA LEU A 597 -23.18 -5.72 -22.70
C LEU A 597 -23.98 -6.74 -21.85
N GLY A 598 -25.11 -7.24 -22.37
CA GLY A 598 -25.99 -8.19 -21.69
C GLY A 598 -27.26 -7.54 -21.14
N LYS A 599 -27.75 -8.05 -20.01
CA LYS A 599 -28.94 -7.54 -19.33
C LYS A 599 -28.69 -7.34 -17.83
N ASP A 600 -29.53 -6.51 -17.23
CA ASP A 600 -29.62 -6.32 -15.78
C ASP A 600 -31.11 -6.18 -15.43
N GLU A 601 -31.64 -7.05 -14.55
CA GLU A 601 -33.09 -7.10 -14.22
C GLU A 601 -34.00 -7.21 -15.46
N GLY A 602 -33.52 -7.91 -16.52
CA GLY A 602 -34.22 -8.07 -17.79
C GLY A 602 -34.08 -6.89 -18.77
N ILE A 603 -33.55 -5.76 -18.32
CA ILE A 603 -33.33 -4.54 -19.11
C ILE A 603 -32.01 -4.66 -19.90
N PRO A 604 -31.95 -4.32 -21.19
CA PRO A 604 -30.73 -4.38 -22.00
C PRO A 604 -29.68 -3.37 -21.54
N ILE A 605 -28.41 -3.78 -21.49
CA ILE A 605 -27.27 -2.91 -21.23
C ILE A 605 -26.61 -2.54 -22.55
N LEU A 606 -26.58 -1.23 -22.84
CA LEU A 606 -26.02 -0.66 -24.05
C LEU A 606 -24.87 0.30 -23.71
N THR A 607 -23.86 0.34 -24.58
CA THR A 607 -22.87 1.42 -24.61
C THR A 607 -22.53 1.78 -26.05
N MET A 608 -21.72 2.81 -26.25
CA MET A 608 -21.26 3.26 -27.57
C MET A 608 -19.76 3.51 -27.55
N THR A 609 -19.05 3.16 -28.62
CA THR A 609 -17.59 3.34 -28.74
C THR A 609 -17.14 3.40 -30.21
N CYS A 610 -15.84 3.35 -30.46
CA CYS A 610 -15.28 3.29 -31.81
C CYS A 610 -15.65 1.97 -32.54
N PRO A 611 -15.75 1.99 -33.88
CA PRO A 611 -15.83 0.78 -34.69
C PRO A 611 -14.62 -0.15 -34.49
N LEU A 612 -14.82 -1.45 -34.67
CA LEU A 612 -13.73 -2.45 -34.59
C LEU A 612 -12.60 -2.16 -35.60
N GLU A 613 -12.95 -1.62 -36.77
CA GLU A 613 -12.00 -1.19 -37.80
C GLU A 613 -10.98 -0.15 -37.29
N SER A 614 -11.39 0.75 -36.39
CA SER A 614 -10.49 1.75 -35.78
C SER A 614 -9.45 1.12 -34.85
N ILE A 615 -9.69 -0.08 -34.31
CA ILE A 615 -8.76 -0.76 -33.40
C ILE A 615 -7.46 -1.13 -34.11
N GLU A 616 -7.50 -1.58 -35.36
CA GLU A 616 -6.26 -1.89 -36.09
C GLU A 616 -5.47 -0.61 -36.43
N GLY A 617 -6.15 0.53 -36.64
CA GLY A 617 -5.49 1.83 -36.74
C GLY A 617 -4.73 2.21 -35.46
N PHE A 618 -5.33 1.99 -34.28
CA PHE A 618 -4.64 2.21 -33.00
C PHE A 618 -3.53 1.18 -32.73
N ARG A 619 -3.71 -0.09 -33.15
CA ARG A 619 -2.74 -1.18 -32.93
C ARG A 619 -1.50 -1.04 -33.84
N SER A 620 -1.70 -0.62 -35.09
CA SER A 620 -0.63 -0.35 -36.05
C SER A 620 0.12 0.97 -35.77
N GLY A 621 -0.48 1.88 -35.01
CA GLY A 621 0.05 3.21 -34.73
C GLY A 621 -0.29 4.26 -35.79
N GLU A 622 -1.13 3.93 -36.77
CA GLU A 622 -1.71 4.90 -37.72
C GLU A 622 -2.57 5.95 -36.98
N LEU A 623 -3.35 5.50 -36.00
CA LEU A 623 -4.15 6.35 -35.13
C LEU A 623 -3.47 6.53 -33.76
N PRO A 624 -3.39 7.75 -33.21
CA PRO A 624 -2.63 8.01 -31.99
C PRO A 624 -3.39 7.55 -30.74
N VAL A 625 -2.74 6.67 -29.97
CA VAL A 625 -3.07 6.39 -28.56
C VAL A 625 -2.44 7.51 -27.72
N CYS A 626 -3.23 8.17 -26.86
CA CYS A 626 -2.80 9.38 -26.14
C CYS A 626 -3.38 9.40 -24.73
N ALA A 627 -2.59 9.88 -23.76
CA ALA A 627 -3.08 10.12 -22.41
C ALA A 627 -4.17 11.23 -22.41
N PRO A 628 -5.15 11.16 -21.50
CA PRO A 628 -6.19 12.18 -21.39
C PRO A 628 -5.64 13.53 -20.92
N SER A 629 -6.32 14.61 -21.29
CA SER A 629 -6.04 15.94 -20.74
C SER A 629 -6.34 15.97 -19.24
N LYS A 630 -5.68 16.86 -18.49
CA LYS A 630 -5.95 17.02 -17.04
C LYS A 630 -7.44 17.25 -16.76
N LYS A 631 -8.10 18.11 -17.56
CA LYS A 631 -9.54 18.41 -17.45
C LYS A 631 -10.43 17.17 -17.67
N TYR A 632 -10.06 16.31 -18.63
CA TYR A 632 -10.77 15.05 -18.88
C TYR A 632 -10.54 14.06 -17.73
N ALA A 633 -9.29 13.92 -17.29
CA ALA A 633 -8.91 13.05 -16.18
C ALA A 633 -9.61 13.45 -14.87
N ASP A 634 -9.62 14.75 -14.53
CA ASP A 634 -10.34 15.29 -13.38
C ASP A 634 -11.84 14.94 -13.44
N SER A 635 -12.45 14.97 -14.64
CA SER A 635 -13.86 14.59 -14.82
C SER A 635 -14.09 13.10 -14.63
N LEU A 636 -13.20 12.24 -15.16
CA LEU A 636 -13.23 10.79 -14.92
C LEU A 636 -13.05 10.45 -13.44
N VAL A 637 -12.09 11.09 -12.75
CA VAL A 637 -11.86 10.95 -11.31
C VAL A 637 -13.08 11.40 -10.51
N ARG A 638 -13.71 12.54 -10.84
CA ARG A 638 -14.97 12.98 -10.20
C ARG A 638 -16.12 11.98 -10.39
N GLY A 639 -16.11 11.18 -11.44
CA GLY A 639 -17.02 10.04 -11.63
C GLY A 639 -16.72 8.91 -10.66
N LEU A 640 -15.50 8.38 -10.72
CA LEU A 640 -15.02 7.27 -9.89
C LEU A 640 -15.09 7.59 -8.37
N VAL A 641 -14.82 8.82 -7.96
CA VAL A 641 -14.87 9.26 -6.56
C VAL A 641 -16.31 9.48 -6.07
N LYS A 642 -17.25 9.89 -6.93
CA LYS A 642 -18.67 10.00 -6.55
C LYS A 642 -19.26 8.64 -6.16
N THR A 643 -18.78 7.56 -6.77
CA THR A 643 -19.08 6.16 -6.43
C THR A 643 -18.78 5.83 -4.98
N GLY A 644 -17.74 6.49 -4.44
CA GLY A 644 -17.29 6.38 -3.05
C GLY A 644 -18.49 6.26 -2.12
N ASN A 645 -19.30 7.31 -1.95
CA ASN A 645 -20.33 7.39 -0.90
C ASN A 645 -21.33 6.22 -0.76
N ASN A 646 -21.52 5.35 -1.77
CA ASN A 646 -22.36 4.14 -1.65
C ASN A 646 -21.57 2.80 -1.64
N PHE A 647 -20.28 2.79 -2.00
CA PHE A 647 -19.39 1.62 -1.87
C PHE A 647 -18.32 1.76 -0.76
N LEU A 648 -18.14 2.97 -0.23
CA LEU A 648 -17.20 3.41 0.81
C LEU A 648 -17.82 4.64 1.51
N LYS A 649 -17.89 4.68 2.84
CA LYS A 649 -18.31 5.91 3.56
C LYS A 649 -17.20 6.98 3.55
N LEU A 650 -16.79 7.45 2.38
CA LEU A 650 -15.86 8.55 2.16
C LEU A 650 -16.62 9.88 2.10
N LYS A 651 -16.70 10.54 3.27
CA LYS A 651 -17.36 11.84 3.39
C LYS A 651 -16.66 12.91 2.52
N PRO A 652 -17.40 13.90 1.99
CA PRO A 652 -16.80 15.00 1.25
C PRO A 652 -15.78 15.76 2.10
N TRP A 653 -14.66 16.12 1.48
CA TRP A 653 -13.68 17.02 2.07
C TRP A 653 -14.29 18.42 2.30
N ASN A 654 -13.88 19.03 3.42
CA ASN A 654 -14.26 20.36 3.94
C ASN A 654 -15.68 20.57 4.49
N THR A 655 -15.73 21.17 5.69
CA THR A 655 -16.89 21.62 6.50
C THR A 655 -17.65 20.60 7.37
N SER A 656 -16.98 19.55 7.90
CA SER A 656 -17.57 18.72 9.00
C SER A 656 -16.61 18.29 10.13
N THR A 657 -15.41 18.85 10.20
CA THR A 657 -14.44 18.60 11.29
C THR A 657 -15.04 18.87 12.68
N ALA A 658 -15.75 19.98 12.86
CA ALA A 658 -16.30 20.37 14.17
C ALA A 658 -17.42 19.47 14.72
N ARG A 659 -18.19 18.76 13.88
CA ARG A 659 -19.30 17.89 14.35
C ARG A 659 -18.89 16.42 14.46
N LEU A 660 -17.89 15.97 13.70
CA LEU A 660 -17.38 14.59 13.78
C LEU A 660 -16.31 14.41 14.85
N GLN A 661 -15.49 15.43 15.15
CA GLN A 661 -14.62 15.40 16.33
C GLN A 661 -15.39 15.23 17.65
N ARG A 662 -16.71 15.51 17.66
CA ARG A 662 -17.59 15.32 18.82
C ARG A 662 -18.30 13.96 18.86
N GLN A 663 -18.17 13.13 17.82
CA GLN A 663 -18.80 11.81 17.72
C GLN A 663 -17.78 10.67 17.52
N TYR A 664 -16.55 10.99 17.09
CA TYR A 664 -15.41 10.07 17.03
C TYR A 664 -14.48 10.15 18.25
N LYS A 665 -14.70 11.09 19.16
CA LYS A 665 -14.01 11.10 20.47
C LYS A 665 -14.40 9.89 21.32
N ASP A 666 -15.60 9.36 21.10
CA ASP A 666 -16.21 8.30 21.91
C ASP A 666 -15.88 6.87 21.39
N ILE A 667 -15.15 6.74 20.27
CA ILE A 667 -14.76 5.43 19.69
C ILE A 667 -13.27 5.12 19.95
N LYS A 668 -12.49 6.07 20.51
CA LYS A 668 -11.12 5.83 20.99
C LYS A 668 -11.09 5.38 22.45
N SER A 669 -11.66 4.21 22.74
CA SER A 669 -11.25 3.38 23.88
C SER A 669 -12.01 2.03 23.92
N SER A 670 -11.45 1.00 23.27
CA SER A 670 -11.86 -0.39 23.53
C SER A 670 -11.03 -0.91 24.71
N PHE A 671 -11.69 -1.35 25.78
CA PHE A 671 -11.01 -1.74 27.02
C PHE A 671 -10.75 -3.24 26.99
N VAL A 672 -9.50 -3.61 26.72
CA VAL A 672 -9.07 -4.99 26.54
C VAL A 672 -8.50 -5.53 27.86
N LEU A 673 -9.09 -6.64 28.31
CA LEU A 673 -8.65 -7.42 29.45
C LEU A 673 -7.87 -8.65 28.98
N ILE A 674 -6.65 -8.80 29.48
CA ILE A 674 -5.80 -9.97 29.21
C ILE A 674 -5.99 -10.98 30.35
N LEU A 675 -6.45 -12.18 29.99
CA LEU A 675 -6.70 -13.29 30.92
C LEU A 675 -5.56 -14.32 30.81
N HIS A 676 -4.74 -14.44 31.85
CA HIS A 676 -3.75 -15.51 31.97
C HIS A 676 -4.26 -16.67 32.84
N GLY A 677 -3.86 -17.92 32.55
CA GLY A 677 -4.08 -19.07 33.44
C GLY A 677 -5.15 -20.07 33.00
N LEU A 678 -5.72 -19.93 31.79
CA LEU A 678 -6.80 -20.78 31.27
C LEU A 678 -6.45 -22.28 31.20
N SER A 679 -5.15 -22.63 31.23
CA SER A 679 -4.65 -24.00 31.11
C SER A 679 -4.47 -24.76 32.43
N ARG A 680 -5.04 -24.28 33.55
CA ARG A 680 -4.92 -24.92 34.88
C ARG A 680 -6.25 -25.35 35.52
N LEU A 681 -7.34 -25.35 34.75
CA LEU A 681 -8.70 -25.36 35.32
C LEU A 681 -9.45 -26.69 35.27
N ASP A 682 -9.19 -27.54 34.27
CA ASP A 682 -9.62 -28.94 34.29
C ASP A 682 -8.68 -29.78 33.42
N SER A 683 -8.61 -31.06 33.73
CA SER A 683 -8.01 -32.16 32.96
C SER A 683 -8.52 -32.32 31.51
N SER A 684 -9.47 -31.49 31.06
CA SER A 684 -10.13 -31.55 29.75
C SER A 684 -9.68 -30.51 28.70
N TYR A 685 -8.98 -29.43 29.06
CA TYR A 685 -8.60 -28.31 28.16
C TYR A 685 -9.77 -27.57 27.47
N GLN A 686 -10.99 -27.58 28.01
CA GLN A 686 -12.22 -27.12 27.32
C GLN A 686 -12.63 -25.64 27.51
N THR A 687 -11.76 -24.71 27.90
CA THR A 687 -12.14 -23.27 27.93
C THR A 687 -12.16 -22.67 26.53
N ASP A 688 -13.36 -22.41 26.00
CA ASP A 688 -13.59 -21.78 24.70
C ASP A 688 -14.05 -20.31 24.79
N GLU A 689 -14.15 -19.65 23.63
CA GLU A 689 -14.52 -18.24 23.52
C GLU A 689 -15.96 -17.98 23.98
N GLN A 690 -16.85 -18.95 23.81
CA GLN A 690 -18.26 -18.85 24.22
C GLN A 690 -18.40 -18.88 25.74
N SER A 691 -17.71 -19.81 26.40
CA SER A 691 -17.68 -19.94 27.86
C SER A 691 -17.14 -18.69 28.54
N LEU A 692 -16.08 -18.10 27.98
CA LEU A 692 -15.54 -16.82 28.46
C LEU A 692 -16.52 -15.66 28.18
N LYS A 693 -17.15 -15.62 27.01
CA LYS A 693 -18.14 -14.57 26.70
C LYS A 693 -19.32 -14.60 27.66
N GLU A 694 -19.83 -15.77 28.00
CA GLU A 694 -20.93 -15.94 28.97
C GLU A 694 -20.49 -15.55 30.39
N ALA A 695 -19.29 -15.95 30.83
CA ALA A 695 -18.76 -15.60 32.15
C ALA A 695 -18.52 -14.09 32.35
N PHE A 696 -18.21 -13.36 31.27
CA PHE A 696 -17.91 -11.92 31.31
C PHE A 696 -19.09 -11.02 30.89
N ALA A 697 -20.10 -11.53 30.17
CA ALA A 697 -21.29 -10.77 29.77
C ALA A 697 -22.17 -10.29 30.94
N GLN A 698 -22.06 -10.92 32.12
CA GLN A 698 -22.72 -10.43 33.34
C GLN A 698 -22.12 -9.13 33.90
N HIS A 699 -20.96 -8.70 33.40
CA HIS A 699 -20.20 -7.54 33.91
C HIS A 699 -20.18 -6.33 32.95
N GLY A 700 -20.74 -6.48 31.73
CA GLY A 700 -20.77 -5.43 30.72
C GLY A 700 -21.02 -5.94 29.30
N GLU A 701 -21.02 -5.05 28.31
CA GLU A 701 -21.14 -5.41 26.90
C GLU A 701 -19.82 -5.96 26.38
N VAL A 702 -19.74 -7.29 26.27
CA VAL A 702 -18.57 -7.98 25.71
C VAL A 702 -18.61 -7.93 24.18
N LEU A 703 -17.83 -7.00 23.61
CA LEU A 703 -17.70 -6.77 22.18
C LEU A 703 -16.98 -7.93 21.47
N GLU A 704 -15.89 -8.43 22.06
CA GLU A 704 -15.06 -9.49 21.50
C GLU A 704 -14.49 -10.39 22.60
N VAL A 705 -14.37 -11.68 22.33
CA VAL A 705 -13.62 -12.65 23.15
C VAL A 705 -12.75 -13.46 22.22
N ARG A 706 -11.50 -13.70 22.60
CA ARG A 706 -10.56 -14.49 21.80
C ARG A 706 -9.67 -15.38 22.64
N VAL A 707 -9.72 -16.69 22.44
CA VAL A 707 -8.83 -17.67 23.11
C VAL A 707 -7.66 -17.95 22.18
N ILE A 708 -6.44 -17.76 22.67
CA ILE A 708 -5.26 -18.00 21.84
C ILE A 708 -4.93 -19.48 21.85
N VAL A 709 -5.13 -20.13 20.70
CA VAL A 709 -4.80 -21.54 20.46
C VAL A 709 -3.47 -21.69 19.71
N ASP A 710 -2.84 -22.85 19.89
CA ASP A 710 -1.73 -23.31 19.08
C ASP A 710 -2.24 -23.75 17.70
N ARG A 711 -1.55 -23.32 16.63
CA ARG A 711 -2.05 -23.43 15.25
C ARG A 711 -1.92 -24.83 14.65
N GLU A 712 -1.05 -25.68 15.19
CA GLU A 712 -0.82 -27.04 14.70
C GLU A 712 -1.65 -28.07 15.50
N THR A 713 -1.83 -27.82 16.80
CA THR A 713 -2.50 -28.77 17.72
C THR A 713 -3.94 -28.37 18.08
N GLY A 714 -4.36 -27.13 17.79
CA GLY A 714 -5.69 -26.60 18.11
C GLY A 714 -5.95 -26.39 19.61
N ARG A 715 -4.95 -26.60 20.48
CA ARG A 715 -5.10 -26.50 21.94
C ARG A 715 -4.88 -25.07 22.43
N SER A 716 -5.63 -24.65 23.44
CA SER A 716 -5.43 -23.35 24.10
C SER A 716 -4.01 -23.20 24.66
N ARG A 717 -3.38 -22.06 24.40
CA ARG A 717 -2.08 -21.64 24.94
C ARG A 717 -2.17 -21.08 26.37
N GLY A 718 -3.34 -21.18 27.00
CA GLY A 718 -3.54 -20.82 28.41
C GLY A 718 -3.81 -19.34 28.66
N PHE A 719 -4.07 -18.54 27.62
CA PHE A 719 -4.46 -17.15 27.74
C PHE A 719 -5.46 -16.71 26.66
N GLY A 720 -6.18 -15.63 26.93
CA GLY A 720 -7.18 -15.07 26.03
C GLY A 720 -7.46 -13.59 26.33
N PHE A 721 -8.25 -12.96 25.45
CA PHE A 721 -8.61 -11.56 25.51
C PHE A 721 -10.12 -11.39 25.60
N VAL A 722 -10.58 -10.41 26.38
CA VAL A 722 -11.98 -9.98 26.46
C VAL A 722 -12.03 -8.46 26.27
N THR A 723 -12.83 -7.98 25.32
CA THR A 723 -12.97 -6.56 25.01
C THR A 723 -14.34 -6.06 25.42
N PHE A 724 -14.39 -5.03 26.26
CA PHE A 724 -15.64 -4.42 26.75
C PHE A 724 -15.98 -3.11 26.04
N GLY A 725 -17.28 -2.76 26.09
CA GLY A 725 -17.83 -1.50 25.58
C GLY A 725 -17.33 -0.26 26.32
N SER A 726 -17.02 -0.36 27.61
CA SER A 726 -16.53 0.78 28.41
C SER A 726 -15.49 0.42 29.49
N ALA A 727 -14.84 1.47 30.03
CA ALA A 727 -13.83 1.34 31.10
C ALA A 727 -14.44 0.82 32.40
N GLU A 728 -15.65 1.31 32.67
CA GLU A 728 -16.39 1.09 33.91
C GLU A 728 -16.90 -0.35 33.95
N GLU A 729 -17.29 -0.92 32.81
CA GLU A 729 -17.58 -2.35 32.65
C GLU A 729 -16.34 -3.22 32.86
N ALA A 730 -15.21 -2.89 32.22
CA ALA A 730 -13.96 -3.63 32.42
C ALA A 730 -13.48 -3.59 33.89
N GLN A 731 -13.62 -2.45 34.57
CA GLN A 731 -13.33 -2.32 36.01
C GLN A 731 -14.36 -3.03 36.88
N THR A 732 -15.64 -3.05 36.50
CA THR A 732 -16.69 -3.81 37.22
C THR A 732 -16.45 -5.32 37.10
N ALA A 733 -16.01 -5.81 35.94
CA ALA A 733 -15.58 -7.19 35.74
C ALA A 733 -14.37 -7.58 36.62
N MET A 734 -13.49 -6.62 36.91
CA MET A 734 -12.38 -6.82 37.86
C MET A 734 -12.87 -6.84 39.31
N SER A 735 -13.59 -5.81 39.76
CA SER A 735 -13.95 -5.61 41.17
C SER A 735 -15.03 -6.57 41.69
N SER A 736 -15.86 -7.14 40.81
CA SER A 736 -16.90 -8.11 41.20
C SER A 736 -16.39 -9.54 41.45
N GLN A 737 -15.11 -9.81 41.20
CA GLN A 737 -14.46 -11.14 41.33
C GLN A 737 -13.52 -11.25 42.55
N ASP A 738 -13.43 -10.21 43.38
CA ASP A 738 -12.43 -10.00 44.44
C ASP A 738 -12.60 -10.90 45.70
N GLY A 739 -13.24 -12.05 45.53
CA GLY A 739 -13.46 -13.07 46.56
C GLY A 739 -12.85 -14.46 46.27
N LYS A 740 -12.19 -14.64 45.12
CA LYS A 740 -11.60 -15.95 44.72
C LYS A 740 -10.16 -15.89 44.16
N PHE A 741 -9.56 -14.71 43.99
CA PHE A 741 -8.23 -14.55 43.34
C PHE A 741 -7.29 -13.66 44.15
N THR A 742 -5.99 -13.99 44.16
CA THR A 742 -5.00 -13.31 45.01
C THR A 742 -3.91 -12.59 44.23
N SER A 743 -3.83 -11.28 44.48
CA SER A 743 -2.63 -10.42 44.43
C SER A 743 -2.05 -10.01 43.07
N MET A 744 -1.52 -8.78 43.07
CA MET A 744 -0.97 -8.03 41.94
C MET A 744 0.53 -7.80 42.14
N ASP A 745 1.34 -8.30 41.21
CA ASP A 745 2.76 -7.90 41.09
C ASP A 745 2.88 -6.72 40.10
N SER A 746 3.66 -5.72 40.50
CA SER A 746 3.61 -4.38 39.92
C SER A 746 4.57 -4.19 38.75
N LEU A 747 4.03 -3.86 37.57
CA LEU A 747 4.80 -3.38 36.43
C LEU A 747 4.04 -2.28 35.67
N VAL A 748 3.75 -1.19 36.38
CA VAL A 748 3.20 0.05 35.81
C VAL A 748 4.35 1.04 35.60
N GLN A 749 4.73 1.28 34.35
CA GLN A 749 5.31 2.57 33.95
C GLN A 749 5.01 2.90 32.48
N ASN A 750 4.17 3.93 32.32
CA ASN A 750 4.06 4.83 31.16
C ASN A 750 3.96 4.21 29.75
N LEU A 751 2.74 3.81 29.37
CA LEU A 751 2.31 3.80 27.97
C LEU A 751 1.19 4.84 27.78
N GLY A 752 1.47 5.89 27.01
CA GLY A 752 0.47 6.88 26.64
C GLY A 752 -0.48 6.33 25.58
N TYR A 753 -1.79 6.34 25.89
CA TYR A 753 -2.89 6.09 24.96
C TYR A 753 -3.18 4.64 24.52
N ALA A 754 -3.10 3.69 25.44
CA ALA A 754 -4.07 2.58 25.52
C ALA A 754 -4.19 2.08 26.96
N ASN A 755 -5.41 2.07 27.53
CA ASN A 755 -5.66 1.50 28.86
C ASN A 755 -5.75 -0.04 28.77
N VAL A 756 -4.60 -0.69 28.60
CA VAL A 756 -4.47 -2.15 28.63
C VAL A 756 -4.25 -2.60 30.07
N LEU A 757 -5.11 -3.48 30.58
CA LEU A 757 -5.01 -4.05 31.93
C LEU A 757 -4.84 -5.58 31.83
N SER A 758 -3.92 -6.13 32.62
CA SER A 758 -3.48 -7.53 32.55
C SER A 758 -3.54 -8.19 33.93
N PHE A 759 -4.15 -9.37 34.03
CA PHE A 759 -4.12 -10.19 35.26
C PHE A 759 -4.27 -11.71 34.99
N SER A 760 -4.20 -12.50 36.06
CA SER A 760 -4.33 -13.96 36.03
C SER A 760 -5.64 -14.42 36.68
N VAL A 761 -6.24 -15.50 36.17
CA VAL A 761 -7.57 -16.01 36.57
C VAL A 761 -7.51 -17.49 36.95
N HIS A 762 -8.28 -17.90 37.96
CA HIS A 762 -8.26 -19.27 38.52
C HIS A 762 -9.66 -19.83 38.89
N ILE A 763 -10.66 -19.71 38.01
CA ILE A 763 -12.08 -20.11 38.19
C ILE A 763 -12.25 -21.41 39.02
N SER A 764 -12.61 -21.32 40.30
CA SER A 764 -12.86 -22.52 41.11
C SER A 764 -14.32 -22.95 41.02
N ASP A 765 -14.56 -24.19 40.59
CA ASP A 765 -15.89 -24.78 40.48
C ASP A 765 -16.66 -24.75 41.81
N SER A 766 -17.89 -24.28 41.75
CA SER A 766 -18.83 -24.30 42.87
C SER A 766 -19.72 -25.54 42.84
N THR A 767 -19.15 -26.72 43.09
CA THR A 767 -19.94 -27.88 43.55
C THR A 767 -19.87 -27.95 45.07
N GLY A 768 -20.99 -27.68 45.74
CA GLY A 768 -21.03 -27.63 47.20
C GLY A 768 -20.79 -29.00 47.83
N TYR A 769 -19.77 -29.09 48.69
CA TYR A 769 -19.69 -30.11 49.74
C TYR A 769 -19.24 -29.45 51.05
N SER A 770 -19.97 -29.73 52.13
CA SER A 770 -19.74 -29.17 53.45
C SER A 770 -18.62 -29.89 54.20
N GLY A 771 -17.65 -29.16 54.78
CA GLY A 771 -16.64 -29.80 55.63
C GLY A 771 -15.44 -28.97 56.08
N GLY A 772 -15.61 -28.18 57.16
CA GLY A 772 -14.70 -28.18 58.31
C GLY A 772 -13.25 -27.63 58.23
N ALA A 773 -12.98 -26.68 59.12
CA ALA A 773 -11.74 -26.50 59.91
C ALA A 773 -10.47 -25.84 59.30
N SER A 774 -10.37 -24.52 59.52
CA SER A 774 -9.36 -23.87 60.38
C SER A 774 -7.87 -24.25 60.26
N ALA A 775 -7.04 -23.29 59.82
CA ALA A 775 -6.03 -22.61 60.65
C ALA A 775 -5.29 -21.54 59.83
N GLY A 776 -5.13 -20.31 60.36
CA GLY A 776 -4.40 -19.23 59.68
C GLY A 776 -2.91 -19.21 60.04
N TYR A 777 -2.13 -18.41 59.29
CA TYR A 777 -0.79 -17.98 59.69
C TYR A 777 -0.62 -16.49 59.42
N GLU A 778 -0.18 -15.77 60.46
CA GLU A 778 0.20 -14.36 60.39
C GLU A 778 1.61 -14.17 59.82
N GLN A 779 1.92 -12.90 59.51
CA GLN A 779 3.21 -12.42 59.03
C GLN A 779 4.38 -12.75 59.99
N ASN A 780 5.59 -12.86 59.46
CA ASN A 780 6.66 -11.97 59.93
C ASN A 780 7.87 -11.86 58.98
N ASP A 781 8.53 -10.72 59.13
CA ASP A 781 9.62 -10.18 58.33
C ASP A 781 11.03 -10.70 58.71
N GLN A 782 11.99 -10.46 57.80
CA GLN A 782 13.46 -10.39 58.01
C GLN A 782 14.22 -11.67 58.48
N PHE A 783 15.38 -11.95 57.86
CA PHE A 783 16.70 -11.74 58.52
C PHE A 783 17.92 -11.89 57.59
N ASN A 784 19.07 -11.37 58.07
CA ASN A 784 20.42 -11.45 57.49
C ASN A 784 21.14 -12.80 57.74
N GLY A 785 22.24 -13.03 57.01
CA GLY A 785 23.34 -13.96 57.37
C GLY A 785 23.71 -14.92 56.24
N SER A 786 24.93 -14.91 55.67
CA SER A 786 26.17 -15.52 56.21
C SER A 786 25.97 -17.00 56.59
N ASP A 787 26.60 -17.98 55.94
CA ASP A 787 28.05 -18.19 56.06
C ASP A 787 28.65 -19.22 55.07
N ASN A 788 29.99 -19.32 55.15
CA ASN A 788 30.92 -20.26 54.52
C ASN A 788 30.55 -21.75 54.49
N ASP A 789 30.97 -22.46 53.42
CA ASP A 789 32.02 -23.51 53.44
C ASP A 789 32.18 -24.10 52.01
N LYS A 790 33.35 -24.06 51.37
CA LYS A 790 34.59 -24.84 51.53
C LYS A 790 34.59 -26.24 50.90
N ASP A 791 35.52 -26.38 49.95
CA ASP A 791 36.41 -27.51 49.69
C ASP A 791 35.81 -28.94 49.54
N ASN A 792 35.86 -29.45 48.30
CA ASN A 792 36.55 -30.72 47.99
C ASN A 792 36.64 -30.97 46.46
N GLU A 793 37.82 -30.75 45.91
CA GLU A 793 38.40 -31.57 44.83
C GLU A 793 39.22 -32.71 45.49
N PRO A 794 39.71 -33.73 44.75
CA PRO A 794 39.33 -34.19 43.42
C PRO A 794 39.00 -35.71 43.41
N ASP A 795 38.72 -36.30 42.25
CA ASP A 795 39.47 -37.52 41.89
C ASP A 795 39.50 -37.77 40.37
N ASP A 796 40.64 -38.29 39.92
CA ASP A 796 41.02 -38.49 38.52
C ASP A 796 40.90 -39.98 38.15
N TYR A 797 40.27 -40.34 37.02
CA TYR A 797 40.53 -41.63 36.37
C TYR A 797 40.23 -41.63 34.87
N ALA A 798 41.30 -41.65 34.08
CA ALA A 798 41.24 -41.92 32.65
C ALA A 798 41.10 -43.42 32.34
N ASN A 799 40.26 -43.79 31.34
CA ASN A 799 40.72 -44.61 30.20
C ASN A 799 39.70 -44.81 29.07
N LYS A 800 40.16 -44.48 27.85
CA LYS A 800 40.16 -45.30 26.62
C LYS A 800 38.92 -46.11 26.15
N ARG A 801 38.65 -45.85 24.86
CA ARG A 801 38.17 -46.73 23.78
C ARG A 801 36.66 -46.95 23.66
N GLY A 802 36.21 -46.74 22.42
CA GLY A 802 34.84 -46.74 21.90
C GLY A 802 34.92 -45.99 20.57
#